data_AF-A0A162GML2-F1
#
_entry.id   AF-A0A162GML2-F1
#
_cell.length_a   1.000
_cell.length_b   1.000
_cell.length_c   1.000
_cell.angle_alpha   90.00
_cell.angle_beta   90.00
_cell.angle_gamma   90.00
#
_symmetry.space_group_name_H-M   'P 1'
#
loop_
_entity.id
_entity.type
_entity.pdbx_description
1 polymer ?
#
loop_
_entity_poly.entity_id
_entity_poly.type
_entity_poly.pdbx_seq_one_letter_code
_entity_poly.pdbx_strand_id
1 'polypeptide(L)'
;MKAGIKILISSLLALSACAPKPEERRFESPRSTFGPKSKDADLNARLRSFNREAPPLTWQGTVLTADFFEQAENLIALGNLRDDEALKNKGLQWIQNFYAQPNATTLVPLAQTPFASLAAAQTQEEVRKTLEEVAIDLEKSRLVLSGAILNLGHGYPWPQQPETLAGLLLHVERFAEAILGSIDGLDMPDMIKDGVKTELRLQTKPLFSDLQRLMVDLQNAKTLNQTLNLVEKVIKDFEVAVPPELQKSLQQGRLIATGLDAIQEEPQAGLTVLIDIWKILTPAEKESYFKPVNEDLYDFLTNQDDKELDCLRKEGCSGGLFKGIAKKVFILPKIKKYGLQQLRQEMNEKTKGYVQSEIEKFAQNFVKELPALFVEKIDAGLVAKSKELAGVQSNYGDYIKKLFATWSEKVLPETKGQLPGFEASHIKVQLSNKTALTLQPQGSITEVQAENIGPSLSANSILLEYGAPETAQSFQAALSQVNKLVSIGGYRDVNGNLIPALLSPVESAKTPLDIMNLAESEFSYRIPDKIRLQDGFHANEEMAYEKNFSAAAFASQIHGLSRMMRVMADWKDTNFDKTLGKIKAQELTGEIQAEALNRSLFPKDMLFTLNLGDVAVLLQDITKKSTPVFLLTLDKKLLWADQYATTTETAVMGGIVDIKAGRKSNAVKTRDMAKFILAIAEFLEATEGVENTKSSILREKNAEGLSALDTLLDGRRDLKLLTVALANFLSNQLMNEKSLLPSYYYLNKLQPSNNPEVNAEEQALSIRALLKAAEVTELETYKWSALEIYYGMNRHLYNDKEGFYIHGDGTKLDFPQKVNVILALETVRPHLNKESRQQLDKIQLPWIRSLQSLK
;
A
#
# COMPACT_ATOMS: atom_id res chain seq x y z
N MET A 1 -33.79 -51.57 -50.21
CA MET A 1 -34.32 -50.25 -49.81
C MET A 1 -33.39 -49.10 -50.26
N LYS A 2 -33.02 -49.06 -51.56
CA LYS A 2 -32.14 -48.03 -52.18
C LYS A 2 -32.64 -47.57 -53.57
N ALA A 3 -33.90 -47.88 -53.92
CA ALA A 3 -34.50 -47.48 -55.21
C ALA A 3 -35.60 -46.41 -55.06
N GLY A 4 -36.28 -46.33 -53.91
CA GLY A 4 -37.32 -45.31 -53.67
C GLY A 4 -36.79 -43.88 -53.41
N ILE A 5 -35.55 -43.75 -52.92
CA ILE A 5 -34.96 -42.44 -52.61
C ILE A 5 -34.44 -41.74 -53.88
N LYS A 6 -34.10 -42.48 -54.95
CA LYS A 6 -33.66 -41.88 -56.21
C LYS A 6 -34.80 -41.29 -57.05
N ILE A 7 -36.05 -41.73 -56.86
CA ILE A 7 -37.21 -41.23 -57.62
C ILE A 7 -37.83 -39.98 -56.94
N LEU A 8 -37.71 -39.84 -55.62
CA LEU A 8 -38.13 -38.62 -54.92
C LEU A 8 -37.18 -37.43 -55.17
N ILE A 9 -35.88 -37.69 -55.33
CA ILE A 9 -34.89 -36.63 -55.59
C ILE A 9 -34.95 -36.15 -57.05
N SER A 10 -35.29 -37.02 -58.02
CA SER A 10 -35.41 -36.62 -59.43
C SER A 10 -36.72 -35.89 -59.76
N SER A 11 -37.79 -36.08 -58.97
CA SER A 11 -39.06 -35.35 -59.14
C SER A 11 -39.07 -33.98 -58.47
N LEU A 12 -38.28 -33.78 -57.40
CA LEU A 12 -38.06 -32.45 -56.78
C LEU A 12 -37.15 -31.53 -57.62
N LEU A 13 -36.29 -32.09 -58.48
CA LEU A 13 -35.42 -31.32 -59.39
C LEU A 13 -36.07 -30.97 -60.75
N ALA A 14 -37.21 -31.58 -61.09
CA ALA A 14 -37.91 -31.30 -62.35
C ALA A 14 -38.97 -30.18 -62.24
N LEU A 15 -39.38 -29.80 -61.03
CA LEU A 15 -40.32 -28.68 -60.80
C LEU A 15 -39.61 -27.31 -60.63
N SER A 16 -38.28 -27.27 -60.64
CA SER A 16 -37.49 -26.02 -60.66
C SER A 16 -37.12 -25.54 -62.07
N ALA A 17 -37.63 -26.17 -63.14
CA ALA A 17 -37.26 -25.89 -64.53
C ALA A 17 -38.33 -25.11 -65.35
N CYS A 18 -39.29 -24.47 -64.69
CA CYS A 18 -40.26 -23.55 -65.32
C CYS A 18 -40.48 -22.26 -64.50
N ALA A 19 -39.44 -21.75 -63.87
CA ALA A 19 -39.42 -20.36 -63.41
C ALA A 19 -38.87 -19.49 -64.57
N PRO A 20 -39.53 -18.36 -64.91
CA PRO A 20 -39.07 -17.48 -65.97
C PRO A 20 -37.65 -17.02 -65.64
N LYS A 21 -36.78 -16.97 -66.66
CA LYS A 21 -35.44 -16.40 -66.54
C LYS A 21 -35.53 -15.10 -65.75
N PRO A 22 -34.82 -14.92 -64.63
CA PRO A 22 -34.66 -13.60 -64.08
C PRO A 22 -33.95 -12.81 -65.17
N GLU A 23 -34.65 -11.85 -65.77
CA GLU A 23 -33.97 -10.69 -66.31
C GLU A 23 -33.06 -10.23 -65.17
N GLU A 24 -31.75 -10.15 -65.43
CA GLU A 24 -30.90 -9.27 -64.66
C GLU A 24 -31.50 -7.87 -64.81
N ARG A 25 -32.46 -7.56 -63.95
CA ARG A 25 -32.62 -6.20 -63.48
C ARG A 25 -31.30 -5.93 -62.79
N ARG A 26 -30.38 -5.35 -63.56
CA ARG A 26 -29.45 -4.37 -63.01
C ARG A 26 -30.32 -3.38 -62.27
N PHE A 27 -30.53 -3.64 -60.99
CA PHE A 27 -30.80 -2.56 -60.08
C PHE A 27 -29.54 -1.70 -60.23
N GLU A 28 -29.67 -0.57 -60.94
CA GLU A 28 -28.80 0.55 -60.67
C GLU A 28 -28.73 0.62 -59.15
N SER A 29 -27.51 0.59 -58.60
CA SER A 29 -27.24 0.70 -57.17
C SER A 29 -28.27 1.66 -56.60
N PRO A 30 -29.10 1.27 -55.62
CA PRO A 30 -30.14 2.16 -55.12
C PRO A 30 -29.44 3.47 -54.80
N ARG A 31 -29.81 4.55 -55.51
CA ARG A 31 -29.36 5.89 -55.15
C ARG A 31 -29.87 6.08 -53.74
N SER A 32 -29.00 5.90 -52.75
CA SER A 32 -29.37 6.11 -51.37
C SER A 32 -29.79 7.57 -51.27
N THR A 33 -31.09 7.80 -51.11
CA THR A 33 -31.65 9.13 -50.83
C THR A 33 -31.24 9.62 -49.44
N PHE A 34 -30.72 8.71 -48.61
CA PHE A 34 -30.16 8.95 -47.28
C PHE A 34 -28.65 8.65 -47.24
N GLY A 35 -27.91 9.47 -46.49
CA GLY A 35 -26.45 9.49 -46.43
C GLY A 35 -25.82 10.63 -47.25
N PRO A 36 -24.57 11.04 -46.95
CA PRO A 36 -23.90 12.16 -47.62
C PRO A 36 -23.76 11.90 -49.13
N LYS A 37 -24.22 12.85 -49.96
CA LYS A 37 -24.22 12.69 -51.43
C LYS A 37 -22.81 12.95 -51.98
N SER A 38 -22.48 12.44 -53.18
CA SER A 38 -21.19 12.75 -53.82
C SER A 38 -20.97 14.25 -54.04
N LYS A 39 -22.07 15.00 -54.27
CA LYS A 39 -22.06 16.47 -54.33
C LYS A 39 -21.71 17.11 -53.00
N ASP A 40 -21.94 16.43 -51.88
CA ASP A 40 -21.57 16.93 -50.57
C ASP A 40 -20.06 16.87 -50.30
N ALA A 41 -19.36 15.98 -51.02
CA ALA A 41 -17.91 15.89 -51.09
C ALA A 41 -17.29 16.90 -52.06
N ASP A 42 -18.08 17.72 -52.77
CA ASP A 42 -17.56 18.81 -53.61
C ASP A 42 -17.15 19.99 -52.71
N LEU A 43 -16.02 19.76 -52.04
CA LEU A 43 -15.43 20.60 -51.02
C LEU A 43 -14.70 21.79 -51.66
N ASN A 44 -14.50 22.86 -50.87
CA ASN A 44 -13.95 24.15 -51.31
C ASN A 44 -12.77 23.97 -52.29
N ALA A 45 -12.94 24.40 -53.55
CA ALA A 45 -11.97 24.21 -54.63
C ALA A 45 -10.56 24.73 -54.30
N ARG A 46 -10.46 25.68 -53.36
CA ARG A 46 -9.21 26.27 -52.87
C ARG A 46 -8.35 25.32 -52.04
N LEU A 47 -8.94 24.25 -51.48
CA LEU A 47 -8.22 23.20 -50.74
C LEU A 47 -7.42 22.25 -51.65
N ARG A 48 -7.69 22.28 -52.97
CA ARG A 48 -7.03 21.40 -53.94
C ARG A 48 -5.57 21.80 -54.23
N SER A 49 -5.18 23.06 -54.01
CA SER A 49 -3.83 23.60 -54.29
C SER A 49 -2.93 23.81 -53.07
N PHE A 50 -3.32 23.36 -51.87
CA PHE A 50 -2.59 23.62 -50.63
C PHE A 50 -1.38 22.68 -50.44
N ASN A 51 -0.19 23.27 -50.30
CA ASN A 51 1.00 22.65 -49.70
C ASN A 51 1.57 23.67 -48.71
N ARG A 52 1.36 23.45 -47.41
CA ARG A 52 1.84 24.36 -46.35
C ARG A 52 2.90 23.67 -45.51
N GLU A 53 3.97 24.40 -45.21
CA GLU A 53 4.97 23.97 -44.24
C GLU A 53 4.34 23.83 -42.84
N ALA A 54 4.99 23.04 -41.97
CA ALA A 54 4.54 22.84 -40.61
C ALA A 54 4.48 24.19 -39.86
N PRO A 55 3.32 24.63 -39.37
CA PRO A 55 3.21 25.92 -38.69
C PRO A 55 4.03 25.92 -37.39
N PRO A 56 4.70 27.03 -37.03
CA PRO A 56 5.36 27.11 -35.73
C PRO A 56 4.31 27.01 -34.61
N LEU A 57 4.54 26.14 -33.62
CA LEU A 57 3.72 26.11 -32.40
C LEU A 57 4.49 26.80 -31.28
N THR A 58 3.89 27.87 -30.76
CA THR A 58 4.25 28.48 -29.50
C THR A 58 2.95 28.88 -28.83
N TRP A 59 2.74 28.40 -27.61
CA TRP A 59 1.54 28.74 -26.85
C TRP A 59 1.89 28.84 -25.37
N GLN A 60 1.28 29.81 -24.70
CA GLN A 60 1.39 30.00 -23.26
C GLN A 60 0.02 30.39 -22.72
N GLY A 61 -0.42 29.72 -21.66
CA GLY A 61 -1.70 29.99 -21.04
C GLY A 61 -1.86 29.24 -19.72
N THR A 62 -2.86 29.65 -18.95
CA THR A 62 -3.35 28.88 -17.81
C THR A 62 -4.54 28.07 -18.27
N VAL A 63 -4.49 26.76 -18.06
CA VAL A 63 -5.58 25.82 -18.35
C VAL A 63 -5.92 25.03 -17.11
N LEU A 64 -7.08 24.37 -17.15
CA LEU A 64 -7.41 23.33 -16.21
C LEU A 64 -6.43 22.17 -16.37
N THR A 65 -6.08 21.56 -15.24
CA THR A 65 -5.25 20.35 -15.25
C THR A 65 -5.96 19.20 -15.99
N ALA A 66 -7.29 19.12 -15.89
CA ALA A 66 -8.13 18.24 -16.72
C ALA A 66 -7.85 18.39 -18.21
N ASP A 67 -7.93 19.61 -18.75
CA ASP A 67 -7.74 19.85 -20.17
C ASP A 67 -6.30 19.50 -20.60
N PHE A 68 -5.30 19.75 -19.75
CA PHE A 68 -3.91 19.36 -20.02
C PHE A 68 -3.74 17.84 -20.13
N PHE A 69 -4.30 17.07 -19.17
CA PHE A 69 -4.26 15.60 -19.23
C PHE A 69 -5.07 15.05 -20.41
N GLU A 70 -6.22 15.64 -20.72
CA GLU A 70 -7.01 15.30 -21.91
C GLU A 70 -6.17 15.51 -23.19
N GLN A 71 -5.39 16.58 -23.29
CA GLN A 71 -4.50 16.78 -24.44
C GLN A 71 -3.36 15.76 -24.50
N ALA A 72 -2.77 15.40 -23.36
CA ALA A 72 -1.75 14.35 -23.31
C ALA A 72 -2.33 12.99 -23.77
N GLU A 73 -3.53 12.64 -23.30
CA GLU A 73 -4.26 11.45 -23.73
C GLU A 73 -4.60 11.51 -25.23
N ASN A 74 -5.02 12.67 -25.74
CA ASN A 74 -5.30 12.85 -27.17
C ASN A 74 -4.05 12.68 -28.05
N LEU A 75 -2.87 13.13 -27.59
CA LEU A 75 -1.60 12.89 -28.30
C LEU A 75 -1.25 11.40 -28.36
N ILE A 76 -1.51 10.67 -27.28
CA ILE A 76 -1.32 9.21 -27.22
C ILE A 76 -2.28 8.51 -28.17
N ALA A 77 -3.57 8.87 -28.15
CA ALA A 77 -4.57 8.32 -29.05
C ALA A 77 -4.23 8.61 -30.51
N LEU A 78 -3.79 9.83 -30.83
CA LEU A 78 -3.34 10.21 -32.17
C LEU A 78 -2.10 9.41 -32.60
N GLY A 79 -1.14 9.20 -31.69
CA GLY A 79 0.02 8.34 -31.91
C GLY A 79 -0.39 6.91 -32.23
N ASN A 80 -1.31 6.32 -31.46
CA ASN A 80 -1.83 4.97 -31.68
C ASN A 80 -2.57 4.84 -33.03
N LEU A 81 -3.43 5.80 -33.39
CA LEU A 81 -4.15 5.77 -34.67
C LEU A 81 -3.25 5.83 -35.91
N ARG A 82 -2.02 6.34 -35.75
CA ARG A 82 -1.07 6.58 -36.84
C ARG A 82 0.18 5.69 -36.77
N ASP A 83 0.25 4.78 -35.80
CA ASP A 83 1.46 4.03 -35.46
C ASP A 83 2.70 4.95 -35.27
N ASP A 84 2.49 6.11 -34.63
CA ASP A 84 3.48 7.14 -34.40
C ASP A 84 3.92 7.20 -32.92
N GLU A 85 5.01 6.48 -32.64
CA GLU A 85 5.62 6.42 -31.32
C GLU A 85 6.15 7.78 -30.83
N ALA A 86 6.50 8.73 -31.70
CA ALA A 86 7.00 10.03 -31.27
C ALA A 86 5.88 10.86 -30.62
N LEU A 87 4.69 10.88 -31.22
CA LEU A 87 3.52 11.55 -30.66
C LEU A 87 3.03 10.88 -29.37
N LYS A 88 2.98 9.55 -29.38
CA LYS A 88 2.62 8.77 -28.19
C LYS A 88 3.56 9.07 -27.01
N ASN A 89 4.87 9.01 -27.24
CA ASN A 89 5.86 9.33 -26.22
C ASN A 89 5.79 10.80 -25.77
N LYS A 90 5.38 11.74 -26.64
CA LYS A 90 5.18 13.14 -26.26
C LYS A 90 4.05 13.28 -25.24
N GLY A 91 2.90 12.65 -25.48
CA GLY A 91 1.79 12.65 -24.51
C GLY A 91 2.18 12.00 -23.18
N LEU A 92 2.92 10.89 -23.21
CA LEU A 92 3.45 10.27 -21.98
C LEU A 92 4.40 11.20 -21.22
N GLN A 93 5.34 11.83 -21.92
CA GLN A 93 6.29 12.79 -21.34
C GLN A 93 5.57 13.98 -20.70
N TRP A 94 4.43 14.42 -21.24
CA TRP A 94 3.66 15.52 -20.66
C TRP A 94 3.11 15.16 -19.27
N ILE A 95 2.54 13.97 -19.13
CA ILE A 95 2.06 13.47 -17.84
C ILE A 95 3.24 13.28 -16.88
N GLN A 96 4.35 12.71 -17.35
CA GLN A 96 5.54 12.51 -16.52
C GLN A 96 6.13 13.82 -16.02
N ASN A 97 6.25 14.82 -16.90
CA ASN A 97 6.77 16.15 -16.58
C ASN A 97 5.86 16.88 -15.60
N PHE A 98 4.54 16.64 -15.65
CA PHE A 98 3.59 17.21 -14.69
C PHE A 98 3.86 16.70 -13.28
N TYR A 99 3.93 15.38 -13.09
CA TYR A 99 4.18 14.79 -11.76
C TYR A 99 5.59 15.03 -11.24
N ALA A 100 6.54 15.41 -12.10
CA ALA A 100 7.86 15.87 -11.69
C ALA A 100 7.87 17.32 -11.14
N GLN A 101 6.81 18.11 -11.33
CA GLN A 101 6.77 19.49 -10.84
C GLN A 101 6.53 19.56 -9.33
N PRO A 102 7.30 20.38 -8.59
CA PRO A 102 6.97 20.71 -7.21
C PRO A 102 5.55 21.31 -7.10
N ASN A 103 4.82 20.95 -6.05
CA ASN A 103 3.47 21.43 -5.76
C ASN A 103 2.42 21.09 -6.84
N ALA A 104 2.67 20.13 -7.72
CA ALA A 104 1.65 19.60 -8.63
C ALA A 104 0.56 18.82 -7.89
N THR A 105 0.94 18.18 -6.78
CA THR A 105 0.07 17.39 -5.90
C THR A 105 0.45 17.64 -4.43
N THR A 106 -0.45 17.29 -3.52
CA THR A 106 -0.12 17.14 -2.10
C THR A 106 0.53 15.78 -1.87
N LEU A 107 1.65 15.73 -1.14
CA LEU A 107 2.31 14.49 -0.76
C LEU A 107 1.79 14.01 0.61
N VAL A 108 1.28 12.78 0.67
CA VAL A 108 0.71 12.17 1.89
C VAL A 108 1.47 10.89 2.23
N PRO A 109 1.94 10.67 3.47
CA PRO A 109 2.56 9.40 3.87
C PRO A 109 1.62 8.21 3.62
N LEU A 110 2.10 7.11 3.03
CA LEU A 110 1.25 5.94 2.73
C LEU A 110 0.46 5.46 3.96
N ALA A 111 1.07 5.48 5.15
CA ALA A 111 0.42 5.09 6.40
C ALA A 111 -0.81 5.95 6.78
N GLN A 112 -0.97 7.13 6.19
CA GLN A 112 -2.09 8.05 6.40
C GLN A 112 -3.07 8.05 5.23
N THR A 113 -2.86 7.20 4.23
CA THR A 113 -3.73 7.16 3.03
C THR A 113 -4.98 6.30 3.24
N PRO A 114 -6.05 6.52 2.45
CA PRO A 114 -7.29 5.76 2.55
C PRO A 114 -7.11 4.24 2.50
N PHE A 115 -6.23 3.73 1.63
CA PHE A 115 -6.01 2.29 1.50
C PHE A 115 -5.42 1.68 2.77
N ALA A 116 -4.48 2.37 3.44
CA ALA A 116 -3.88 1.87 4.68
C ALA A 116 -4.94 1.79 5.80
N SER A 117 -5.81 2.79 5.90
CA SER A 117 -6.92 2.80 6.85
C SER A 117 -7.96 1.72 6.55
N LEU A 118 -8.34 1.55 5.28
CA LEU A 118 -9.26 0.49 4.84
C LEU A 118 -8.68 -0.90 5.11
N ALA A 119 -7.40 -1.12 4.79
CA ALA A 119 -6.72 -2.39 5.06
C ALA A 119 -6.72 -2.71 6.55
N ALA A 120 -6.41 -1.72 7.41
CA ALA A 120 -6.46 -1.89 8.85
C ALA A 120 -7.87 -2.24 9.35
N ALA A 121 -8.92 -1.58 8.82
CA ALA A 121 -10.29 -1.84 9.23
C ALA A 121 -10.75 -3.27 8.84
N GLN A 122 -10.47 -3.68 7.60
CA GLN A 122 -10.90 -4.97 7.06
C GLN A 122 -10.24 -6.17 7.75
N THR A 123 -9.02 -6.02 8.26
CA THR A 123 -8.29 -7.12 8.91
C THR A 123 -8.41 -7.14 10.44
N GLN A 124 -8.98 -6.10 11.04
CA GLN A 124 -8.99 -5.94 12.50
C GLN A 124 -9.76 -7.03 13.23
N GLU A 125 -10.96 -7.39 12.77
CA GLU A 125 -11.80 -8.36 13.48
C GLU A 125 -11.14 -9.75 13.49
N GLU A 126 -10.70 -10.22 12.32
CA GLU A 126 -9.98 -11.49 12.15
C GLU A 126 -8.71 -11.54 13.01
N VAL A 127 -7.91 -10.46 12.98
CA VAL A 127 -6.67 -10.41 13.75
C VAL A 127 -6.93 -10.29 15.25
N ARG A 128 -7.91 -9.51 15.70
CA ARG A 128 -8.24 -9.40 17.13
C ARG A 128 -8.70 -10.73 17.70
N LYS A 129 -9.50 -11.49 16.97
CA LYS A 129 -9.93 -12.83 17.37
C LYS A 129 -8.72 -13.78 17.44
N THR A 130 -7.87 -13.76 16.43
CA THR A 130 -6.65 -14.59 16.40
C THR A 130 -5.70 -14.25 17.57
N LEU A 131 -5.50 -12.95 17.85
CA LEU A 131 -4.66 -12.50 18.97
C LEU A 131 -5.23 -12.92 20.33
N GLU A 132 -6.55 -12.95 20.47
CA GLU A 132 -7.21 -13.44 21.69
C GLU A 132 -7.00 -14.95 21.86
N GLU A 133 -7.17 -15.73 20.79
CA GLU A 133 -6.88 -17.18 20.80
C GLU A 133 -5.42 -17.45 21.15
N VAL A 134 -4.47 -16.73 20.54
CA VAL A 134 -3.04 -16.86 20.84
C VAL A 134 -2.72 -16.45 22.28
N ALA A 135 -3.37 -15.42 22.83
CA ALA A 135 -3.18 -15.02 24.22
C ALA A 135 -3.66 -16.09 25.21
N ILE A 136 -4.79 -16.74 24.92
CA ILE A 136 -5.31 -17.88 25.71
C ILE A 136 -4.35 -19.06 25.64
N ASP A 137 -3.84 -19.37 24.46
CA ASP A 137 -2.90 -20.47 24.26
C ASP A 137 -1.56 -20.21 24.94
N LEU A 138 -1.05 -18.98 24.89
CA LEU A 138 0.14 -18.57 25.64
C LEU A 138 -0.04 -18.77 27.16
N GLU A 139 -1.19 -18.39 27.71
CA GLU A 139 -1.48 -18.56 29.14
C GLU A 139 -1.56 -20.04 29.55
N LYS A 140 -2.20 -20.88 28.72
CA LYS A 140 -2.24 -22.34 28.95
C LYS A 140 -0.85 -22.96 28.85
N SER A 141 -0.11 -22.64 27.79
CA SER A 141 1.27 -23.11 27.58
C SER A 141 2.20 -22.68 28.71
N ARG A 142 2.01 -21.48 29.26
CA ARG A 142 2.76 -21.00 30.44
C ARG A 142 2.61 -21.94 31.64
N LEU A 143 1.39 -22.37 31.94
CA LEU A 143 1.12 -23.32 33.04
C LEU A 143 1.70 -24.72 32.75
N VAL A 144 1.53 -25.22 31.52
CA VAL A 144 2.05 -26.53 31.10
C VAL A 144 3.58 -26.56 31.16
N LEU A 145 4.23 -25.54 30.61
CA LEU A 145 5.69 -25.42 30.59
C LEU A 145 6.25 -25.29 32.01
N SER A 146 5.64 -24.45 32.86
CA SER A 146 6.05 -24.29 34.24
C SER A 146 5.97 -25.59 35.02
N GLY A 147 4.84 -26.31 34.90
CA GLY A 147 4.66 -27.62 35.52
C GLY A 147 5.66 -28.66 35.01
N ALA A 148 5.92 -28.68 33.70
CA ALA A 148 6.87 -29.60 33.09
C ALA A 148 8.32 -29.36 33.56
N ILE A 149 8.77 -28.10 33.62
CA ILE A 149 10.12 -27.75 34.08
C ILE A 149 10.30 -28.11 35.56
N LEU A 150 9.31 -27.81 36.42
CA LEU A 150 9.38 -28.16 37.84
C LEU A 150 9.39 -29.68 38.04
N ASN A 151 8.53 -30.42 37.33
CA ASN A 151 8.50 -31.89 37.40
C ASN A 151 9.81 -32.51 36.90
N LEU A 152 10.35 -32.01 35.80
CA LEU A 152 11.66 -32.42 35.30
C LEU A 152 12.75 -32.12 36.34
N GLY A 153 12.72 -30.93 36.95
CA GLY A 153 13.65 -30.52 38.00
C GLY A 153 13.61 -31.40 39.25
N HIS A 154 12.41 -31.81 39.70
CA HIS A 154 12.23 -32.75 40.82
C HIS A 154 12.75 -34.17 40.51
N GLY A 155 12.60 -34.62 39.27
CA GLY A 155 13.06 -35.93 38.81
C GLY A 155 14.51 -35.95 38.32
N TYR A 156 15.15 -34.79 38.15
CA TYR A 156 16.50 -34.69 37.61
C TYR A 156 17.54 -35.16 38.64
N PRO A 157 18.53 -35.98 38.24
CA PRO A 157 19.52 -36.54 39.15
C PRO A 157 20.59 -35.51 39.54
N TRP A 158 20.19 -34.48 40.27
CA TRP A 158 21.12 -33.48 40.80
C TRP A 158 22.17 -34.17 41.70
N PRO A 159 23.44 -33.75 41.61
CA PRO A 159 24.51 -34.34 42.41
C PRO A 159 24.20 -34.24 43.90
N GLN A 160 24.36 -35.36 44.60
CA GLN A 160 24.12 -35.49 46.03
C GLN A 160 25.42 -35.36 46.85
N GLN A 161 26.57 -35.55 46.21
CA GLN A 161 27.88 -35.35 46.80
C GLN A 161 28.50 -34.04 46.29
N PRO A 162 29.41 -33.41 47.05
CA PRO A 162 30.10 -32.21 46.62
C PRO A 162 30.80 -32.43 45.28
N GLU A 163 30.52 -31.57 44.31
CA GLU A 163 31.07 -31.63 42.96
C GLU A 163 31.80 -30.33 42.60
N THR A 164 32.78 -30.42 41.69
CA THR A 164 33.48 -29.23 41.20
C THR A 164 32.53 -28.33 40.41
N LEU A 165 32.86 -27.04 40.30
CA LEU A 165 32.09 -26.11 39.46
C LEU A 165 31.92 -26.60 38.02
N ALA A 166 32.89 -27.36 37.49
CA ALA A 166 32.87 -27.86 36.11
C ALA A 166 31.83 -28.96 35.93
N GLY A 167 31.76 -29.86 36.92
CA GLY A 167 30.74 -30.91 36.95
C GLY A 167 29.35 -30.30 37.14
N LEU A 168 29.21 -29.33 38.05
CA LEU A 168 27.96 -28.61 38.27
C LEU A 168 27.48 -27.90 37.00
N LEU A 169 28.35 -27.16 36.30
CA LEU A 169 28.00 -26.49 35.04
C LEU A 169 27.53 -27.50 33.99
N LEU A 170 28.18 -28.66 33.86
CA LEU A 170 27.76 -29.72 32.96
C LEU A 170 26.37 -30.27 33.31
N HIS A 171 26.04 -30.39 34.59
CA HIS A 171 24.68 -30.78 35.02
C HIS A 171 23.64 -29.72 34.64
N VAL A 172 23.98 -28.43 34.73
CA VAL A 172 23.08 -27.34 34.33
C VAL A 172 22.88 -27.32 32.81
N GLU A 173 23.94 -27.49 32.03
CA GLU A 173 23.87 -27.60 30.57
C GLU A 173 22.97 -28.77 30.15
N ARG A 174 23.18 -29.95 30.72
CA ARG A 174 22.35 -31.13 30.48
C ARG A 174 20.90 -30.93 30.91
N PHE A 175 20.66 -30.20 31.99
CA PHE A 175 19.30 -29.87 32.42
C PHE A 175 18.62 -28.93 31.41
N ALA A 176 19.30 -27.91 30.91
CA ALA A 176 18.79 -27.02 29.87
C ALA A 176 18.51 -27.78 28.55
N GLU A 177 19.37 -28.73 28.18
CA GLU A 177 19.14 -29.64 27.05
C GLU A 177 17.95 -30.56 27.28
N ALA A 178 17.76 -31.07 28.51
CA ALA A 178 16.60 -31.89 28.87
C ALA A 178 15.29 -31.07 28.82
N ILE A 179 15.31 -29.81 29.25
CA ILE A 179 14.17 -28.89 29.05
C ILE A 179 13.88 -28.77 27.55
N LEU A 180 14.87 -28.44 26.73
CA LEU A 180 14.72 -28.33 25.27
C LEU A 180 14.13 -29.60 24.64
N GLY A 181 14.60 -30.78 25.05
CA GLY A 181 14.13 -32.07 24.56
C GLY A 181 12.72 -32.44 25.05
N SER A 182 12.29 -31.90 26.19
CA SER A 182 10.95 -32.16 26.74
C SER A 182 9.85 -31.37 26.04
N ILE A 183 10.16 -30.21 25.46
CA ILE A 183 9.18 -29.27 24.91
C ILE A 183 8.32 -29.89 23.80
N ASP A 184 8.91 -30.74 22.94
CA ASP A 184 8.19 -31.35 21.82
C ASP A 184 7.04 -32.27 22.29
N GLY A 185 7.19 -32.89 23.46
CA GLY A 185 6.20 -33.78 24.06
C GLY A 185 5.13 -33.08 24.90
N LEU A 186 5.17 -31.75 25.04
CA LEU A 186 4.18 -30.99 25.80
C LEU A 186 2.92 -30.71 24.98
N ASP A 187 1.78 -30.64 25.66
CA ASP A 187 0.50 -30.26 25.05
C ASP A 187 0.45 -28.72 24.90
N MET A 188 1.09 -28.22 23.85
CA MET A 188 1.21 -26.80 23.51
C MET A 188 1.18 -26.63 21.99
N PRO A 189 0.70 -25.50 21.46
CA PRO A 189 0.79 -25.21 20.02
C PRO A 189 2.25 -25.20 19.53
N ASP A 190 2.48 -25.75 18.33
CA ASP A 190 3.83 -25.88 17.77
C ASP A 190 4.56 -24.54 17.62
N MET A 191 3.83 -23.46 17.28
CA MET A 191 4.39 -22.10 17.21
C MET A 191 4.99 -21.64 18.55
N ILE A 192 4.34 -21.96 19.67
CA ILE A 192 4.83 -21.60 21.01
C ILE A 192 6.01 -22.50 21.38
N LYS A 193 5.94 -23.80 21.09
CA LYS A 193 7.07 -24.74 21.29
C LYS A 193 8.33 -24.26 20.59
N ASP A 194 8.22 -23.94 19.31
CA ASP A 194 9.35 -23.50 18.48
C ASP A 194 9.88 -22.14 18.91
N GLY A 195 9.01 -21.20 19.27
CA GLY A 195 9.39 -19.91 19.83
C GLY A 195 10.19 -20.06 21.13
N VAL A 196 9.68 -20.85 22.09
CA VAL A 196 10.36 -21.09 23.38
C VAL A 196 11.70 -21.80 23.17
N LYS A 197 11.76 -22.85 22.32
CA LYS A 197 13.02 -23.54 22.01
C LYS A 197 14.05 -22.60 21.39
N THR A 198 13.62 -21.72 20.49
CA THR A 198 14.50 -20.77 19.79
C THR A 198 15.07 -19.76 20.78
N GLU A 199 14.20 -19.11 21.57
CA GLU A 199 14.62 -18.13 22.56
C GLU A 199 15.50 -18.76 23.64
N LEU A 200 15.13 -19.94 24.16
CA LEU A 200 15.93 -20.65 25.16
C LEU A 200 17.32 -20.98 24.63
N ARG A 201 17.46 -21.39 23.36
CA ARG A 201 18.77 -21.64 22.73
C ARG A 201 19.56 -20.34 22.53
N LEU A 202 18.90 -19.26 22.10
CA LEU A 202 19.54 -17.96 21.89
C LEU A 202 20.11 -17.40 23.19
N GLN A 203 19.40 -17.57 24.30
CA GLN A 203 19.82 -17.08 25.62
C GLN A 203 20.85 -18.00 26.29
N THR A 204 20.65 -19.32 26.24
CA THR A 204 21.50 -20.27 27.00
C THR A 204 22.84 -20.57 26.34
N LYS A 205 22.94 -20.67 25.00
CA LYS A 205 24.21 -21.03 24.33
C LYS A 205 25.35 -20.03 24.57
N PRO A 206 25.15 -18.71 24.39
CA PRO A 206 26.20 -17.73 24.68
C PRO A 206 26.57 -17.74 26.17
N LEU A 207 25.55 -17.85 27.04
CA LEU A 207 25.72 -17.90 28.49
C LEU A 207 26.63 -19.03 28.93
N PHE A 208 26.41 -20.25 28.43
CA PHE A 208 27.25 -21.40 28.77
C PHE A 208 28.68 -21.24 28.23
N SER A 209 28.87 -20.71 27.03
CA SER A 209 30.20 -20.39 26.50
C SER A 209 30.96 -19.39 27.38
N ASP A 210 30.28 -18.34 27.86
CA ASP A 210 30.87 -17.35 28.75
C ASP A 210 31.23 -17.94 30.13
N LEU A 211 30.34 -18.76 30.70
CA LEU A 211 30.59 -19.46 31.96
C LEU A 211 31.76 -20.45 31.85
N GLN A 212 31.86 -21.21 30.76
CA GLN A 212 33.00 -22.11 30.51
C GLN A 212 34.33 -21.36 30.42
N ARG A 213 34.35 -20.19 29.76
CA ARG A 213 35.54 -19.34 29.69
C ARG A 213 35.93 -18.81 31.07
N LEU A 214 34.97 -18.29 31.83
CA LEU A 214 35.18 -17.78 33.19
C LEU A 214 35.69 -18.88 34.13
N MET A 215 35.22 -20.11 33.94
CA MET A 215 35.69 -21.29 34.64
C MET A 215 37.17 -21.60 34.37
N VAL A 216 37.58 -21.53 33.10
CA VAL A 216 39.00 -21.69 32.72
C VAL A 216 39.85 -20.57 33.33
N ASP A 217 39.36 -19.33 33.32
CA ASP A 217 40.04 -18.19 33.94
C ASP A 217 40.18 -18.38 35.46
N LEU A 218 39.16 -18.90 36.14
CA LEU A 218 39.17 -19.19 37.57
C LEU A 218 40.18 -20.29 37.93
N GLN A 219 40.25 -21.36 37.13
CA GLN A 219 41.25 -22.42 37.31
C GLN A 219 42.67 -21.87 37.14
N ASN A 220 42.89 -21.01 36.15
CA ASN A 220 44.19 -20.42 35.81
C ASN A 220 44.63 -19.27 36.75
N ALA A 221 43.75 -18.77 37.61
CA ALA A 221 44.07 -17.71 38.57
C ALA A 221 45.19 -18.17 39.53
N LYS A 222 46.29 -17.40 39.60
CA LYS A 222 47.48 -17.74 40.38
C LYS A 222 47.45 -17.21 41.81
N THR A 223 46.63 -16.18 42.07
CA THR A 223 46.51 -15.56 43.40
C THR A 223 45.07 -15.56 43.89
N LEU A 224 44.91 -15.49 45.21
CA LEU A 224 43.60 -15.33 45.84
C LEU A 224 42.89 -14.06 45.33
N ASN A 225 43.64 -12.98 45.15
CA ASN A 225 43.13 -11.70 44.65
C ASN A 225 42.56 -11.82 43.22
N GLN A 226 43.26 -12.52 42.32
CA GLN A 226 42.77 -12.81 40.96
C GLN A 226 41.49 -13.66 41.00
N THR A 227 41.47 -14.68 41.87
CA THR A 227 40.31 -15.56 42.06
C THR A 227 39.09 -14.77 42.52
N LEU A 228 39.23 -13.91 43.55
CA LEU A 228 38.16 -13.08 44.08
C LEU A 228 37.65 -12.04 43.07
N ASN A 229 38.54 -11.43 42.28
CA ASN A 229 38.15 -10.51 41.20
C ASN A 229 37.26 -11.20 40.15
N LEU A 230 37.60 -12.44 39.76
CA LEU A 230 36.80 -13.21 38.80
C LEU A 230 35.44 -13.59 39.40
N VAL A 231 35.39 -13.99 40.67
CA VAL A 231 34.14 -14.34 41.37
C VAL A 231 33.22 -13.14 41.52
N GLU A 232 33.74 -11.97 41.92
CA GLU A 232 32.96 -10.74 42.00
C GLU A 232 32.46 -10.28 40.63
N LYS A 233 33.28 -10.46 39.58
CA LYS A 233 32.86 -10.21 38.21
C LYS A 233 31.68 -11.09 37.83
N VAL A 234 31.71 -12.39 38.15
CA VAL A 234 30.58 -13.30 37.90
C VAL A 234 29.33 -12.89 38.69
N ILE A 235 29.48 -12.59 39.98
CA ILE A 235 28.34 -12.13 40.80
C ILE A 235 27.69 -10.90 40.19
N LYS A 236 28.49 -9.96 39.68
CA LYS A 236 28.03 -8.72 39.05
C LYS A 236 27.41 -8.95 37.67
N ASP A 237 28.11 -9.67 36.79
CA ASP A 237 27.71 -9.88 35.40
C ASP A 237 26.43 -10.73 35.30
N PHE A 238 26.18 -11.59 36.29
CA PHE A 238 25.02 -12.49 36.32
C PHE A 238 23.99 -12.12 37.41
N GLU A 239 24.14 -10.97 38.06
CA GLU A 239 23.22 -10.44 39.09
C GLU A 239 22.86 -11.45 40.20
N VAL A 240 23.84 -12.27 40.63
CA VAL A 240 23.60 -13.35 41.60
C VAL A 240 23.39 -12.76 43.00
N ALA A 241 22.27 -13.10 43.64
CA ALA A 241 22.03 -12.78 45.04
C ALA A 241 22.99 -13.58 45.93
N VAL A 242 23.99 -12.91 46.52
CA VAL A 242 25.00 -13.55 47.37
C VAL A 242 24.46 -13.69 48.80
N PRO A 243 24.40 -14.89 49.37
CA PRO A 243 24.01 -15.08 50.76
C PRO A 243 24.98 -14.35 51.71
N PRO A 244 24.51 -13.88 52.89
CA PRO A 244 25.35 -13.17 53.85
C PRO A 244 26.61 -13.95 54.27
N GLU A 245 26.51 -15.28 54.31
CA GLU A 245 27.60 -16.20 54.65
C GLU A 245 28.70 -16.20 53.58
N LEU A 246 28.32 -16.33 52.30
CA LEU A 246 29.27 -16.25 51.18
C LEU A 246 29.84 -14.83 51.05
N GLN A 247 29.03 -13.78 51.28
CA GLN A 247 29.49 -12.40 51.27
C GLN A 247 30.56 -12.17 52.36
N LYS A 248 30.34 -12.71 53.56
CA LYS A 248 31.31 -12.68 54.65
C LYS A 248 32.60 -13.43 54.28
N SER A 249 32.49 -14.61 53.68
CA SER A 249 33.65 -15.39 53.19
C SER A 249 34.45 -14.66 52.11
N LEU A 250 33.78 -13.97 51.18
CA LEU A 250 34.44 -13.16 50.14
C LEU A 250 35.15 -11.94 50.74
N GLN A 251 34.52 -11.24 51.69
CA GLN A 251 35.14 -10.11 52.41
C GLN A 251 36.35 -10.55 53.24
N GLN A 252 36.25 -11.70 53.92
CA GLN A 252 37.37 -12.30 54.65
C GLN A 252 38.50 -12.72 53.70
N GLY A 253 38.17 -13.33 52.57
CA GLY A 253 39.11 -13.64 51.50
C GLY A 253 39.84 -12.41 50.98
N ARG A 254 39.15 -11.26 50.83
CA ARG A 254 39.76 -9.98 50.42
C ARG A 254 40.79 -9.48 51.43
N LEU A 255 40.47 -9.51 52.72
CA LEU A 255 41.41 -9.11 53.78
C LEU A 255 42.68 -9.97 53.75
N ILE A 256 42.53 -11.28 53.59
CA ILE A 256 43.67 -12.21 53.46
C ILE A 256 44.44 -11.95 52.16
N ALA A 257 43.76 -11.72 51.03
CA ALA A 257 44.40 -11.48 49.73
C ALA A 257 45.27 -10.21 49.75
N THR A 258 44.78 -9.12 50.34
CA THR A 258 45.55 -7.88 50.52
C THR A 258 46.78 -8.11 51.38
N GLY A 259 46.65 -8.88 52.47
CA GLY A 259 47.78 -9.25 53.32
C GLY A 259 48.81 -10.12 52.59
N LEU A 260 48.37 -11.11 51.80
CA LEU A 260 49.23 -12.01 51.03
C LEU A 260 50.01 -11.29 49.93
N ASP A 261 49.39 -10.31 49.26
CA ASP A 261 50.07 -9.50 48.25
C ASP A 261 51.11 -8.53 48.86
N ALA A 262 50.97 -8.20 50.15
CA ALA A 262 51.92 -7.38 50.90
C ALA A 262 53.14 -8.17 51.43
N ILE A 263 53.15 -9.51 51.35
CA ILE A 263 54.31 -10.34 51.70
C ILE A 263 55.36 -10.22 50.59
N GLN A 264 56.27 -9.23 50.73
CA GLN A 264 57.44 -9.08 49.86
C GLN A 264 58.68 -9.73 50.51
N GLU A 265 59.24 -9.13 51.56
CA GLU A 265 60.44 -9.64 52.24
C GLU A 265 60.42 -9.52 53.79
N GLU A 266 59.33 -9.02 54.37
CA GLU A 266 59.26 -8.74 55.81
C GLU A 266 58.54 -9.85 56.60
N PRO A 267 59.18 -10.47 57.62
CA PRO A 267 58.54 -11.48 58.47
C PRO A 267 57.31 -10.99 59.23
N GLN A 268 57.21 -9.68 59.48
CA GLN A 268 56.04 -9.09 60.13
C GLN A 268 54.78 -9.18 59.24
N ALA A 269 54.90 -8.98 57.93
CA ALA A 269 53.78 -9.10 57.01
C ALA A 269 53.23 -10.54 57.00
N GLY A 270 54.12 -11.54 57.02
CA GLY A 270 53.74 -12.95 57.15
C GLY A 270 53.01 -13.26 58.47
N LEU A 271 53.46 -12.66 59.59
CA LEU A 271 52.78 -12.81 60.88
C LEU A 271 51.40 -12.14 60.88
N THR A 272 51.24 -10.97 60.27
CA THR A 272 49.95 -10.28 60.15
C THR A 272 48.93 -11.15 59.41
N VAL A 273 49.33 -11.76 58.29
CA VAL A 273 48.48 -12.69 57.53
C VAL A 273 48.11 -13.92 58.36
N LEU A 274 49.07 -14.53 59.05
CA LEU A 274 48.82 -15.69 59.92
C LEU A 274 47.85 -15.36 61.05
N ILE A 275 47.93 -14.14 61.63
CA ILE A 275 46.97 -13.67 62.64
C ILE A 275 45.60 -13.43 62.04
N ASP A 276 45.52 -12.84 60.84
CA ASP A 276 44.24 -12.59 60.17
C ASP A 276 43.51 -13.91 59.87
N ILE A 277 44.25 -14.94 59.43
CA ILE A 277 43.73 -16.31 59.29
C ILE A 277 43.39 -16.94 60.64
N TRP A 278 44.24 -16.77 61.66
CA TRP A 278 43.96 -17.25 63.01
C TRP A 278 42.63 -16.72 63.54
N LYS A 279 42.31 -15.46 63.30
CA LYS A 279 41.04 -14.87 63.74
C LYS A 279 39.82 -15.42 63.00
N ILE A 280 40.01 -15.99 61.81
CA ILE A 280 38.92 -16.52 60.97
C ILE A 280 38.61 -17.99 61.30
N LEU A 281 39.62 -18.78 61.66
CA LEU A 281 39.46 -20.21 61.92
C LEU A 281 38.74 -20.50 63.25
N THR A 282 37.94 -21.56 63.25
CA THR A 282 37.32 -22.14 64.46
C THR A 282 38.39 -22.76 65.38
N PRO A 283 38.11 -23.00 66.68
CA PRO A 283 39.07 -23.64 67.58
C PRO A 283 39.59 -25.00 67.08
N ALA A 284 38.74 -25.82 66.48
CA ALA A 284 39.12 -27.11 65.91
C ALA A 284 40.03 -26.97 64.67
N GLU A 285 39.74 -25.99 63.81
CA GLU A 285 40.57 -25.70 62.63
C GLU A 285 41.92 -25.08 63.00
N LYS A 286 41.96 -24.19 64.01
CA LYS A 286 43.21 -23.64 64.57
C LYS A 286 44.14 -24.77 65.00
N GLU A 287 43.60 -25.71 65.77
CA GLU A 287 44.36 -26.87 66.24
C GLU A 287 44.82 -27.75 65.07
N SER A 288 43.92 -28.05 64.12
CA SER A 288 44.25 -28.91 62.98
C SER A 288 45.24 -28.29 62.00
N TYR A 289 45.25 -26.96 61.81
CA TYR A 289 46.04 -26.30 60.77
C TYR A 289 47.36 -25.72 61.28
N PHE A 290 47.41 -25.20 62.50
CA PHE A 290 48.60 -24.54 63.03
C PHE A 290 49.46 -25.48 63.89
N LYS A 291 48.84 -26.33 64.72
CA LYS A 291 49.58 -27.21 65.66
C LYS A 291 50.51 -28.21 64.96
N PRO A 292 50.11 -28.91 63.87
CA PRO A 292 51.00 -29.86 63.18
C PRO A 292 52.14 -29.18 62.41
N VAL A 293 51.95 -27.92 62.01
CA VAL A 293 52.95 -27.15 61.26
C VAL A 293 53.95 -26.51 62.22
N ASN A 294 53.48 -25.98 63.35
CA ASN A 294 54.33 -25.42 64.39
C ASN A 294 53.58 -25.31 65.73
N GLU A 295 53.79 -26.28 66.62
CA GLU A 295 53.17 -26.33 67.95
C GLU A 295 53.44 -25.05 68.77
N ASP A 296 54.67 -24.53 68.73
CA ASP A 296 55.03 -23.29 69.42
C ASP A 296 54.27 -22.05 68.89
N LEU A 297 53.98 -21.98 67.57
CA LEU A 297 53.19 -20.89 67.00
C LEU A 297 51.71 -21.03 67.39
N TYR A 298 51.20 -22.26 67.40
CA TYR A 298 49.83 -22.56 67.84
C TYR A 298 49.63 -22.20 69.31
N ASP A 299 50.51 -22.64 70.20
CA ASP A 299 50.47 -22.32 71.62
C ASP A 299 50.68 -20.82 71.85
N PHE A 300 51.55 -20.19 71.08
CA PHE A 300 51.77 -18.74 71.14
C PHE A 300 50.50 -17.97 70.80
N LEU A 301 49.81 -18.29 69.70
CA LEU A 301 48.59 -17.61 69.26
C LEU A 301 47.35 -17.96 70.10
N THR A 302 47.28 -19.18 70.65
CA THR A 302 46.17 -19.63 71.53
C THR A 302 46.17 -18.90 72.87
N ASN A 303 47.35 -18.53 73.37
CA ASN A 303 47.52 -17.80 74.64
C ASN A 303 47.37 -16.27 74.50
N GLN A 304 46.88 -15.77 73.36
CA GLN A 304 46.62 -14.34 73.14
C GLN A 304 45.12 -14.04 73.14
N ASP A 305 44.72 -12.93 73.75
CA ASP A 305 43.37 -12.39 73.56
C ASP A 305 43.25 -11.60 72.25
N ASP A 306 42.03 -11.22 71.86
CA ASP A 306 41.79 -10.53 70.58
C ASP A 306 42.53 -9.18 70.46
N LYS A 307 42.72 -8.47 71.57
CA LYS A 307 43.45 -7.18 71.63
C LYS A 307 44.95 -7.39 71.46
N GLU A 308 45.48 -8.44 72.08
CA GLU A 308 46.87 -8.86 71.94
C GLU A 308 47.16 -9.34 70.51
N LEU A 309 46.27 -10.12 69.90
CA LEU A 309 46.36 -10.50 68.49
C LEU A 309 46.35 -9.27 67.56
N ASP A 310 45.49 -8.27 67.80
CA ASP A 310 45.48 -7.02 67.01
C ASP A 310 46.76 -6.20 67.18
N CYS A 311 47.34 -6.21 68.38
CA CYS A 311 48.63 -5.59 68.64
C CYS A 311 49.73 -6.31 67.84
N LEU A 312 49.77 -7.65 67.86
CA LEU A 312 50.81 -8.46 67.21
C LEU A 312 50.90 -8.26 65.68
N ARG A 313 49.84 -7.76 65.03
CA ARG A 313 49.81 -7.34 63.61
C ARG A 313 50.72 -6.14 63.31
N LYS A 314 51.13 -5.36 64.32
CA LYS A 314 51.98 -4.16 64.16
C LYS A 314 53.42 -4.44 64.59
N GLU A 315 54.40 -3.86 63.88
CA GLU A 315 55.84 -4.00 64.20
C GLU A 315 56.19 -3.56 65.62
N GLY A 316 55.59 -2.46 66.09
CA GLY A 316 55.88 -1.82 67.38
C GLY A 316 55.23 -2.47 68.61
N CYS A 317 54.56 -3.61 68.46
CA CYS A 317 53.87 -4.26 69.59
C CYS A 317 54.84 -4.97 70.54
N SER A 318 54.86 -4.52 71.79
CA SER A 318 55.63 -5.07 72.90
C SER A 318 54.73 -5.72 73.96
N GLY A 319 53.73 -6.52 73.52
CA GLY A 319 52.85 -7.29 74.41
C GLY A 319 53.62 -7.85 75.60
N GLY A 320 53.03 -7.73 76.81
CA GLY A 320 53.73 -7.65 78.11
C GLY A 320 55.02 -8.47 78.25
N LEU A 321 56.03 -7.90 78.93
CA LEU A 321 57.46 -8.26 79.07
C LEU A 321 57.99 -9.60 78.49
N PHE A 322 57.28 -10.72 78.65
CA PHE A 322 57.65 -12.05 78.14
C PHE A 322 57.16 -12.36 76.70
N LYS A 323 56.14 -11.67 76.18
CA LYS A 323 55.49 -11.99 74.90
C LYS A 323 56.12 -11.29 73.67
N GLY A 324 56.64 -10.06 73.82
CA GLY A 324 57.38 -9.36 72.76
C GLY A 324 58.72 -10.00 72.37
N ILE A 325 59.38 -10.67 73.34
CA ILE A 325 60.62 -11.43 73.13
C ILE A 325 60.33 -12.70 72.32
N ALA A 326 59.27 -13.45 72.66
CA ALA A 326 58.84 -14.62 71.90
C ALA A 326 58.56 -14.29 70.42
N LYS A 327 57.88 -13.15 70.16
CA LYS A 327 57.64 -12.64 68.80
C LYS A 327 58.95 -12.42 68.02
N LYS A 328 59.90 -11.65 68.58
CA LYS A 328 61.15 -11.26 67.90
C LYS A 328 62.19 -12.37 67.82
N VAL A 329 62.29 -13.23 68.82
CA VAL A 329 63.36 -14.23 68.97
C VAL A 329 62.94 -15.62 68.46
N PHE A 330 61.66 -15.97 68.53
CA PHE A 330 61.20 -17.31 68.16
C PHE A 330 60.25 -17.31 66.97
N ILE A 331 59.24 -16.43 66.92
CA ILE A 331 58.19 -16.47 65.87
C ILE A 331 58.65 -15.87 64.54
N LEU A 332 59.12 -14.61 64.52
CA LEU A 332 59.57 -13.96 63.27
C LEU A 332 60.77 -14.69 62.61
N PRO A 333 61.77 -15.22 63.35
CA PRO A 333 62.84 -16.01 62.76
C PRO A 333 62.37 -17.36 62.20
N LYS A 334 61.38 -18.01 62.82
CA LYS A 334 60.77 -19.24 62.29
C LYS A 334 59.99 -18.97 61.01
N ILE A 335 59.23 -17.88 60.92
CA ILE A 335 58.55 -17.44 59.69
C ILE A 335 59.58 -17.17 58.58
N LYS A 336 60.70 -16.50 58.91
CA LYS A 336 61.81 -16.27 57.97
C LYS A 336 62.48 -17.57 57.52
N LYS A 337 62.67 -18.54 58.42
CA LYS A 337 63.26 -19.86 58.13
C LYS A 337 62.33 -20.75 57.29
N TYR A 338 61.01 -20.64 57.49
CA TYR A 338 60.00 -21.31 56.66
C TYR A 338 60.00 -20.80 55.22
N GLY A 339 60.38 -19.53 55.02
CA GLY A 339 60.46 -18.89 53.72
C GLY A 339 59.18 -18.12 53.41
N LEU A 340 59.29 -16.80 53.22
CA LEU A 340 58.14 -15.92 52.96
C LEU A 340 57.48 -16.19 51.61
N GLN A 341 58.25 -16.56 50.59
CA GLN A 341 57.70 -16.99 49.30
C GLN A 341 56.95 -18.31 49.42
N GLN A 342 57.49 -19.27 50.17
CA GLN A 342 56.82 -20.55 50.43
C GLN A 342 55.52 -20.32 51.21
N LEU A 343 55.54 -19.49 52.26
CA LEU A 343 54.35 -19.08 53.00
C LEU A 343 53.32 -18.41 52.08
N ARG A 344 53.73 -17.45 51.25
CA ARG A 344 52.82 -16.77 50.32
C ARG A 344 52.20 -17.73 49.31
N GLN A 345 52.98 -18.68 48.78
CA GLN A 345 52.51 -19.66 47.82
C GLN A 345 51.51 -20.64 48.44
N GLU A 346 51.89 -21.29 49.54
CA GLU A 346 51.02 -22.26 50.22
C GLU A 346 49.73 -21.61 50.75
N MET A 347 49.82 -20.37 51.23
CA MET A 347 48.64 -19.65 51.72
C MET A 347 47.73 -19.17 50.58
N ASN A 348 48.27 -18.75 49.45
CA ASN A 348 47.46 -18.49 48.25
C ASN A 348 46.75 -19.77 47.79
N GLU A 349 47.44 -20.90 47.78
CA GLU A 349 46.90 -22.19 47.35
C GLU A 349 45.80 -22.70 48.29
N LYS A 350 46.06 -22.71 49.60
CA LYS A 350 45.07 -23.15 50.62
C LYS A 350 43.86 -22.22 50.71
N THR A 351 44.07 -20.90 50.68
CA THR A 351 42.96 -19.95 50.79
C THR A 351 42.15 -19.89 49.49
N LYS A 352 42.79 -20.06 48.33
CA LYS A 352 42.09 -20.27 47.04
C LYS A 352 41.22 -21.53 47.12
N GLY A 353 41.77 -22.64 47.61
CA GLY A 353 41.02 -23.89 47.81
C GLY A 353 39.83 -23.73 48.75
N TYR A 354 39.99 -22.97 49.84
CA TYR A 354 38.88 -22.64 50.75
C TYR A 354 37.78 -21.82 50.06
N VAL A 355 38.14 -20.71 49.40
CA VAL A 355 37.17 -19.86 48.68
C VAL A 355 36.47 -20.64 47.57
N GLN A 356 37.21 -21.44 46.81
CA GLN A 356 36.64 -22.29 45.77
C GLN A 356 35.68 -23.32 46.36
N SER A 357 36.03 -23.96 47.48
CA SER A 357 35.14 -24.91 48.16
C SER A 357 33.85 -24.25 48.67
N GLU A 358 33.91 -23.02 49.19
CA GLU A 358 32.73 -22.27 49.62
C GLU A 358 31.83 -21.90 48.42
N ILE A 359 32.42 -21.53 47.29
CA ILE A 359 31.67 -21.27 46.04
C ILE A 359 31.05 -22.55 45.51
N GLU A 360 31.78 -23.67 45.53
CA GLU A 360 31.27 -24.99 45.14
C GLU A 360 30.12 -25.44 46.03
N LYS A 361 30.20 -25.24 47.36
CA LYS A 361 29.09 -25.50 48.29
C LYS A 361 27.87 -24.64 47.99
N PHE A 362 28.07 -23.35 47.72
CA PHE A 362 26.98 -22.47 47.31
C PHE A 362 26.34 -22.96 46.00
N ALA A 363 27.15 -23.23 44.99
CA ALA A 363 26.70 -23.72 43.69
C ALA A 363 25.95 -25.06 43.81
N GLN A 364 26.43 -25.99 44.66
CA GLN A 364 25.80 -27.28 44.95
C GLN A 364 24.36 -27.14 45.48
N ASN A 365 24.11 -26.10 46.28
CA ASN A 365 22.77 -25.81 46.78
C ASN A 365 21.94 -25.04 45.75
N PHE A 366 22.55 -24.07 45.07
CA PHE A 366 21.91 -23.25 44.05
C PHE A 366 21.39 -24.05 42.85
N VAL A 367 22.11 -25.10 42.40
CA VAL A 367 21.66 -25.92 41.26
C VAL A 367 20.29 -26.58 41.50
N LYS A 368 19.89 -26.79 42.77
CA LYS A 368 18.59 -27.35 43.12
C LYS A 368 17.44 -26.34 42.98
N GLU A 369 17.76 -25.04 42.98
CA GLU A 369 16.81 -23.94 42.82
C GLU A 369 16.64 -23.53 41.35
N LEU A 370 17.55 -23.97 40.46
CA LEU A 370 17.52 -23.64 39.03
C LEU A 370 16.19 -23.94 38.32
N PRO A 371 15.48 -25.06 38.57
CA PRO A 371 14.19 -25.29 37.93
C PRO A 371 13.19 -24.14 38.18
N ALA A 372 13.14 -23.61 39.40
CA ALA A 372 12.28 -22.48 39.73
C ALA A 372 12.72 -21.20 39.02
N LEU A 373 14.03 -20.95 38.92
CA LEU A 373 14.59 -19.80 38.21
C LEU A 373 14.28 -19.85 36.70
N PHE A 374 14.41 -21.02 36.06
CA PHE A 374 14.03 -21.21 34.65
C PHE A 374 12.55 -20.92 34.44
N VAL A 375 11.68 -21.41 35.32
CA VAL A 375 10.26 -21.09 35.28
C VAL A 375 10.04 -19.59 35.40
N GLU A 376 10.59 -18.92 36.41
CA GLU A 376 10.42 -17.48 36.61
C GLU A 376 10.83 -16.66 35.37
N LYS A 377 11.99 -16.97 34.78
CA LYS A 377 12.50 -16.24 33.62
C LYS A 377 11.69 -16.50 32.34
N ILE A 378 11.30 -17.74 32.09
CA ILE A 378 10.47 -18.06 30.92
C ILE A 378 9.06 -17.48 31.10
N ASP A 379 8.49 -17.59 32.30
CA ASP A 379 7.20 -17.00 32.66
C ASP A 379 7.19 -15.49 32.43
N ALA A 380 8.21 -14.77 32.92
CA ALA A 380 8.38 -13.34 32.68
C ALA A 380 8.47 -13.00 31.18
N GLY A 381 9.20 -13.81 30.39
CA GLY A 381 9.30 -13.64 28.93
C GLY A 381 7.96 -13.85 28.22
N LEU A 382 7.21 -14.89 28.59
CA LEU A 382 5.88 -15.17 28.03
C LEU A 382 4.86 -14.10 28.43
N VAL A 383 4.89 -13.61 29.68
CA VAL A 383 4.06 -12.49 30.15
C VAL A 383 4.39 -11.20 29.40
N ALA A 384 5.67 -10.90 29.17
CA ALA A 384 6.09 -9.75 28.37
C ALA A 384 5.55 -9.84 26.93
N LYS A 385 5.60 -11.03 26.31
CA LYS A 385 5.04 -11.26 24.97
C LYS A 385 3.52 -11.17 24.94
N SER A 386 2.83 -11.72 25.94
CA SER A 386 1.38 -11.55 26.08
C SER A 386 0.98 -10.07 26.18
N LYS A 387 1.73 -9.27 26.94
CA LYS A 387 1.52 -7.81 27.04
C LYS A 387 1.77 -7.10 25.70
N GLU A 388 2.76 -7.51 24.93
CA GLU A 388 3.01 -6.99 23.57
C GLU A 388 1.82 -7.28 22.64
N LEU A 389 1.31 -8.51 22.64
CA LEU A 389 0.14 -8.91 21.84
C LEU A 389 -1.12 -8.13 22.24
N ALA A 390 -1.36 -7.97 23.55
CA ALA A 390 -2.46 -7.14 24.05
C ALA A 390 -2.32 -5.67 23.61
N GLY A 391 -1.09 -5.16 23.56
CA GLY A 391 -0.77 -3.85 23.01
C GLY A 391 -1.21 -3.73 21.55
N VAL A 392 -0.82 -4.69 20.70
CA VAL A 392 -1.24 -4.75 19.29
C VAL A 392 -2.75 -4.86 19.16
N GLN A 393 -3.40 -5.71 19.95
CA GLN A 393 -4.85 -5.90 19.92
C GLN A 393 -5.61 -4.61 20.28
N SER A 394 -5.13 -3.88 21.29
CA SER A 394 -5.74 -2.63 21.75
C SER A 394 -5.52 -1.45 20.81
N ASN A 395 -4.41 -1.44 20.06
CA ASN A 395 -4.05 -0.35 19.15
C ASN A 395 -3.66 -0.87 17.76
N TYR A 396 -4.54 -1.69 17.19
CA TYR A 396 -4.30 -2.37 15.91
C TYR A 396 -4.09 -1.40 14.74
N GLY A 397 -4.88 -0.31 14.72
CA GLY A 397 -4.76 0.72 13.68
C GLY A 397 -3.36 1.32 13.61
N ASP A 398 -2.79 1.73 14.75
CA ASP A 398 -1.44 2.31 14.76
C ASP A 398 -0.35 1.27 14.45
N TYR A 399 -0.55 0.01 14.85
CA TYR A 399 0.34 -1.07 14.46
C TYR A 399 0.42 -1.22 12.93
N ILE A 400 -0.73 -1.28 12.25
CA ILE A 400 -0.78 -1.37 10.78
C ILE A 400 -0.19 -0.13 10.11
N LYS A 401 -0.49 1.07 10.64
CA LYS A 401 0.11 2.32 10.14
C LYS A 401 1.63 2.28 10.24
N LYS A 402 2.19 1.77 11.32
CA LYS A 402 3.64 1.61 11.50
C LYS A 402 4.22 0.64 10.47
N LEU A 403 3.57 -0.49 10.21
CA LEU A 403 4.02 -1.44 9.16
C LEU A 403 4.03 -0.77 7.79
N PHE A 404 2.96 -0.08 7.41
CA PHE A 404 2.92 0.67 6.15
C PHE A 404 3.95 1.78 6.08
N ALA A 405 4.20 2.51 7.17
CA ALA A 405 5.22 3.55 7.21
C ALA A 405 6.61 2.96 6.92
N THR A 406 7.01 1.94 7.68
CA THR A 406 8.30 1.26 7.50
C THR A 406 8.44 0.63 6.12
N TRP A 407 7.39 -0.03 5.61
CA TRP A 407 7.40 -0.61 4.27
C TRP A 407 7.53 0.47 3.19
N SER A 408 6.74 1.54 3.27
CA SER A 408 6.72 2.61 2.27
C SER A 408 8.05 3.36 2.16
N GLU A 409 8.74 3.64 3.28
CA GLU A 409 10.06 4.25 3.26
C GLU A 409 11.10 3.36 2.58
N LYS A 410 10.98 2.04 2.71
CA LYS A 410 11.84 1.06 2.05
C LYS A 410 11.61 1.00 0.54
N VAL A 411 10.35 0.99 0.10
CA VAL A 411 10.00 0.82 -1.33
C VAL A 411 9.95 2.15 -2.10
N LEU A 412 9.82 3.28 -1.41
CA LEU A 412 9.79 4.64 -1.98
C LEU A 412 10.79 5.57 -1.27
N PRO A 413 12.11 5.30 -1.34
CA PRO A 413 13.11 6.07 -0.60
C PRO A 413 13.19 7.53 -1.07
N GLU A 414 12.98 7.80 -2.36
CA GLU A 414 13.06 9.16 -2.94
C GLU A 414 12.00 10.12 -2.40
N THR A 415 10.84 9.59 -2.03
CA THR A 415 9.72 10.36 -1.47
C THR A 415 9.52 10.10 0.02
N LYS A 416 10.42 9.35 0.66
CA LYS A 416 10.32 8.94 2.08
C LYS A 416 8.95 8.32 2.40
N GLY A 417 8.47 7.44 1.52
CA GLY A 417 7.17 6.78 1.69
C GLY A 417 5.92 7.65 1.44
N GLN A 418 6.08 8.85 0.89
CA GLN A 418 4.96 9.73 0.55
C GLN A 418 4.43 9.49 -0.87
N LEU A 419 3.11 9.65 -1.02
CA LEU A 419 2.41 9.46 -2.28
C LEU A 419 1.73 10.74 -2.75
N PRO A 420 1.68 10.98 -4.08
CA PRO A 420 0.93 12.10 -4.63
C PRO A 420 -0.58 11.86 -4.53
N GLY A 421 -1.29 12.82 -3.93
CA GLY A 421 -2.74 12.91 -3.88
C GLY A 421 -3.37 13.45 -5.18
N PHE A 422 -4.55 14.05 -5.06
CA PHE A 422 -5.18 14.81 -6.15
C PHE A 422 -4.37 16.06 -6.54
N GLU A 423 -4.49 16.45 -7.80
CA GLU A 423 -3.69 17.48 -8.45
C GLU A 423 -4.23 18.89 -8.21
N ALA A 424 -3.33 19.88 -8.32
CA ALA A 424 -3.71 21.28 -8.45
C ALA A 424 -4.70 21.45 -9.60
N SER A 425 -5.74 22.27 -9.40
CA SER A 425 -6.81 22.37 -10.39
C SER A 425 -6.44 23.08 -11.69
N HIS A 426 -5.41 23.93 -11.64
CA HIS A 426 -4.94 24.69 -12.79
C HIS A 426 -3.44 24.57 -12.97
N ILE A 427 -3.01 24.74 -14.20
CA ILE A 427 -1.62 24.74 -14.57
C ILE A 427 -1.33 25.82 -15.61
N LYS A 428 -0.26 26.56 -15.41
CA LYS A 428 0.32 27.42 -16.43
C LYS A 428 1.26 26.58 -17.29
N VAL A 429 0.97 26.55 -18.57
CA VAL A 429 1.68 25.76 -19.57
C VAL A 429 2.36 26.70 -20.53
N GLN A 430 3.60 26.40 -20.87
CA GLN A 430 4.32 27.04 -21.96
C GLN A 430 4.93 25.95 -22.85
N LEU A 431 4.48 25.90 -24.10
CA LEU A 431 4.92 24.94 -25.10
C LEU A 431 5.48 25.66 -26.32
N SER A 432 6.56 25.13 -26.88
CA SER A 432 7.15 25.63 -28.12
C SER A 432 7.94 24.54 -28.84
N ASN A 433 8.09 24.65 -30.16
CA ASN A 433 9.03 23.81 -30.92
C ASN A 433 10.50 24.15 -30.62
N LYS A 434 10.76 25.29 -29.94
CA LYS A 434 12.14 25.77 -29.69
C LYS A 434 12.65 25.48 -28.28
N THR A 435 11.76 25.46 -27.29
CA THR A 435 12.07 25.32 -25.86
C THR A 435 11.30 24.16 -25.26
N ALA A 436 11.88 23.49 -24.25
CA ALA A 436 11.20 22.42 -23.53
C ALA A 436 9.89 22.90 -22.90
N LEU A 437 8.92 21.99 -22.83
CA LEU A 437 7.67 22.19 -22.08
C LEU A 437 7.96 22.71 -20.66
N THR A 438 7.34 23.84 -20.31
CA THR A 438 7.38 24.38 -18.94
C THR A 438 6.00 24.30 -18.34
N LEU A 439 5.93 23.78 -17.11
CA LEU A 439 4.72 23.49 -16.37
C LEU A 439 4.82 24.15 -15.00
N GLN A 440 3.81 24.95 -14.62
CA GLN A 440 3.76 25.58 -13.31
C GLN A 440 2.36 25.43 -12.73
N PRO A 441 2.15 24.56 -11.72
CA PRO A 441 0.88 24.44 -11.01
C PRO A 441 0.40 25.79 -10.46
N GLN A 442 -0.92 26.02 -10.46
CA GLN A 442 -1.55 27.26 -10.01
C GLN A 442 -2.73 26.96 -9.06
N GLY A 443 -2.97 27.86 -8.10
CA GLY A 443 -4.06 27.74 -7.14
C GLY A 443 -3.73 26.88 -5.92
N SER A 444 -4.74 26.66 -5.07
CA SER A 444 -4.60 25.79 -3.90
C SER A 444 -4.69 24.32 -4.31
N ILE A 445 -3.72 23.50 -3.90
CA ILE A 445 -3.71 22.04 -4.12
C ILE A 445 -4.79 21.31 -3.30
N THR A 446 -5.39 21.96 -2.31
CA THR A 446 -6.51 21.41 -1.53
C THR A 446 -7.88 21.79 -2.11
N GLU A 447 -7.93 22.64 -3.14
CA GLU A 447 -9.15 22.97 -3.87
C GLU A 447 -9.16 22.23 -5.21
N VAL A 448 -9.93 21.14 -5.26
CA VAL A 448 -10.02 20.25 -6.42
C VAL A 448 -11.34 20.49 -7.14
N GLN A 449 -11.28 20.62 -8.46
CA GLN A 449 -12.47 20.65 -9.31
C GLN A 449 -12.88 19.24 -9.71
N ALA A 450 -14.18 18.94 -9.68
CA ALA A 450 -14.69 17.60 -9.99
C ALA A 450 -14.27 17.11 -11.37
N GLU A 451 -14.18 18.03 -12.35
CA GLU A 451 -13.78 17.69 -13.71
C GLU A 451 -12.33 17.20 -13.82
N ASN A 452 -11.47 17.49 -12.83
CA ASN A 452 -10.09 17.01 -12.75
C ASN A 452 -9.97 15.57 -12.24
N ILE A 453 -10.95 15.05 -11.50
CA ILE A 453 -10.89 13.72 -10.88
C ILE A 453 -10.76 12.62 -11.94
N GLY A 454 -11.59 12.68 -12.98
CA GLY A 454 -11.55 11.73 -14.10
C GLY A 454 -10.22 11.72 -14.87
N PRO A 455 -9.78 12.87 -15.42
CA PRO A 455 -8.50 12.97 -16.13
C PRO A 455 -7.30 12.63 -15.26
N SER A 456 -7.36 12.87 -13.95
CA SER A 456 -6.35 12.43 -12.98
C SER A 456 -6.21 10.90 -12.93
N LEU A 457 -7.33 10.18 -12.82
CA LEU A 457 -7.37 8.73 -12.89
C LEU A 457 -6.93 8.21 -14.27
N SER A 458 -7.34 8.87 -15.36
CA SER A 458 -6.91 8.50 -16.72
C SER A 458 -5.39 8.65 -16.87
N ALA A 459 -4.82 9.79 -16.46
CA ALA A 459 -3.39 10.08 -16.57
C ALA A 459 -2.54 9.05 -15.83
N ASN A 460 -2.93 8.70 -14.60
CA ASN A 460 -2.25 7.64 -13.85
C ASN A 460 -2.42 6.25 -14.51
N SER A 461 -3.60 5.94 -15.05
CA SER A 461 -3.83 4.68 -15.77
C SER A 461 -2.96 4.58 -17.03
N ILE A 462 -2.77 5.69 -17.73
CA ILE A 462 -1.88 5.82 -18.89
C ILE A 462 -0.41 5.58 -18.49
N LEU A 463 0.05 6.14 -17.36
CA LEU A 463 1.39 5.86 -16.84
C LEU A 463 1.59 4.37 -16.54
N LEU A 464 0.55 3.69 -16.02
CA LEU A 464 0.61 2.25 -15.79
C LEU A 464 0.57 1.45 -17.10
N GLU A 465 -0.29 1.82 -18.04
CA GLU A 465 -0.49 1.10 -19.30
C GLU A 465 0.75 1.17 -20.22
N TYR A 466 1.38 2.35 -20.31
CA TYR A 466 2.46 2.60 -21.26
C TYR A 466 3.84 2.86 -20.62
N GLY A 467 3.89 3.12 -19.31
CA GLY A 467 5.16 3.28 -18.59
C GLY A 467 5.85 1.94 -18.33
N ALA A 468 7.15 1.99 -18.08
CA ALA A 468 7.89 0.81 -17.65
C ALA A 468 7.50 0.47 -16.19
N PRO A 469 7.06 -0.77 -15.89
CA PRO A 469 6.49 -1.14 -14.60
C PRO A 469 7.51 -1.09 -13.45
N GLU A 470 8.80 -1.23 -13.75
CA GLU A 470 9.90 -1.22 -12.78
C GLU A 470 10.27 0.20 -12.31
N THR A 471 9.69 1.26 -12.89
CA THR A 471 10.06 2.65 -12.55
C THR A 471 9.36 3.13 -11.28
N ALA A 472 10.07 3.92 -10.47
CA ALA A 472 9.52 4.53 -9.25
C ALA A 472 8.23 5.33 -9.53
N GLN A 473 8.18 6.01 -10.67
CA GLN A 473 7.00 6.78 -11.08
C GLN A 473 5.79 5.89 -11.39
N SER A 474 5.95 4.80 -12.13
CA SER A 474 4.87 3.84 -12.38
C SER A 474 4.36 3.22 -11.07
N PHE A 475 5.29 2.89 -10.17
CA PHE A 475 4.94 2.33 -8.86
C PHE A 475 4.17 3.33 -7.98
N GLN A 476 4.62 4.59 -7.92
CA GLN A 476 3.90 5.67 -7.23
C GLN A 476 2.52 5.94 -7.84
N ALA A 477 2.41 5.95 -9.17
CA ALA A 477 1.13 6.11 -9.86
C ALA A 477 0.17 4.97 -9.50
N ALA A 478 0.66 3.73 -9.41
CA ALA A 478 -0.16 2.58 -9.01
C ALA A 478 -0.72 2.74 -7.59
N LEU A 479 0.12 3.08 -6.63
CA LEU A 479 -0.29 3.29 -5.24
C LEU A 479 -1.22 4.51 -5.09
N SER A 480 -0.95 5.60 -5.81
CA SER A 480 -1.81 6.78 -5.85
C SER A 480 -3.20 6.44 -6.40
N GLN A 481 -3.28 5.63 -7.47
CA GLN A 481 -4.56 5.18 -8.04
C GLN A 481 -5.42 4.43 -7.05
N VAL A 482 -4.84 3.45 -6.34
CA VAL A 482 -5.57 2.67 -5.33
C VAL A 482 -6.17 3.59 -4.26
N ASN A 483 -5.42 4.61 -3.84
CA ASN A 483 -5.88 5.56 -2.84
C ASN A 483 -6.94 6.54 -3.35
N LYS A 484 -6.80 7.05 -4.58
CA LYS A 484 -7.81 7.89 -5.23
C LYS A 484 -9.13 7.14 -5.38
N LEU A 485 -9.07 5.86 -5.76
CA LEU A 485 -10.24 4.99 -5.84
C LEU A 485 -10.96 4.88 -4.49
N VAL A 486 -10.25 4.48 -3.43
CA VAL A 486 -10.85 4.37 -2.08
C VAL A 486 -11.40 5.72 -1.59
N SER A 487 -10.78 6.84 -1.98
CA SER A 487 -11.27 8.20 -1.64
C SER A 487 -12.61 8.52 -2.32
N ILE A 488 -12.81 8.07 -3.57
CA ILE A 488 -14.01 8.36 -4.36
C ILE A 488 -15.22 7.65 -3.77
N GLY A 489 -15.09 6.37 -3.42
CA GLY A 489 -16.15 5.55 -2.84
C GLY A 489 -16.37 5.72 -1.33
N GLY A 490 -15.39 6.26 -0.61
CA GLY A 490 -15.39 6.31 0.86
C GLY A 490 -15.07 4.95 1.49
N TYR A 491 -14.86 4.93 2.80
CA TYR A 491 -14.47 3.71 3.51
C TYR A 491 -14.81 3.79 5.01
N ARG A 492 -14.81 2.64 5.70
CA ARG A 492 -14.92 2.60 7.17
C ARG A 492 -13.54 2.45 7.80
N ASP A 493 -13.27 3.24 8.84
CA ASP A 493 -12.03 3.16 9.62
C ASP A 493 -12.05 1.98 10.62
N VAL A 494 -10.96 1.81 11.36
CA VAL A 494 -10.79 0.79 12.41
C VAL A 494 -11.75 0.94 13.61
N ASN A 495 -12.51 2.03 13.68
CA ASN A 495 -13.54 2.24 14.69
C ASN A 495 -14.95 2.02 14.11
N GLY A 496 -15.05 1.64 12.82
CA GLY A 496 -16.30 1.51 12.10
C GLY A 496 -16.91 2.85 11.66
N ASN A 497 -16.21 3.97 11.86
CA ASN A 497 -16.67 5.28 11.42
C ASN A 497 -16.60 5.36 9.90
N LEU A 498 -17.68 5.85 9.28
CA LEU A 498 -17.71 6.08 7.84
C LEU A 498 -16.94 7.36 7.51
N ILE A 499 -15.78 7.20 6.89
CA ILE A 499 -14.99 8.29 6.33
C ILE A 499 -15.65 8.71 5.01
N PRO A 500 -16.05 9.99 4.87
CA PRO A 500 -16.81 10.44 3.71
C PRO A 500 -16.10 10.24 2.38
N ALA A 501 -16.86 9.67 1.44
CA ALA A 501 -16.54 9.64 0.03
C ALA A 501 -16.44 11.05 -0.58
N LEU A 502 -15.69 11.20 -1.67
CA LEU A 502 -15.82 12.40 -2.52
C LEU A 502 -17.20 12.48 -3.19
N LEU A 503 -17.82 11.33 -3.44
CA LEU A 503 -19.20 11.22 -3.88
C LEU A 503 -20.16 11.68 -2.77
N SER A 504 -20.69 12.90 -2.95
CA SER A 504 -21.57 13.57 -2.00
C SER A 504 -23.05 13.43 -2.41
N PRO A 505 -23.99 13.40 -1.46
CA PRO A 505 -25.41 13.31 -1.77
C PRO A 505 -25.91 14.56 -2.51
N VAL A 506 -26.61 14.35 -3.63
CA VAL A 506 -27.20 15.42 -4.44
C VAL A 506 -28.40 16.04 -3.72
N GLU A 507 -29.27 15.21 -3.13
CA GLU A 507 -30.45 15.61 -2.36
C GLU A 507 -30.07 16.30 -1.04
N SER A 508 -30.98 17.12 -0.49
CA SER A 508 -30.76 17.83 0.78
C SER A 508 -30.48 16.95 2.00
N ALA A 509 -30.78 15.65 1.94
CA ALA A 509 -30.42 14.69 2.98
C ALA A 509 -28.89 14.49 3.02
N LYS A 510 -28.33 14.38 4.23
CA LYS A 510 -26.87 14.45 4.49
C LYS A 510 -26.17 13.10 4.62
N THR A 511 -26.83 11.99 4.31
CA THR A 511 -26.24 10.67 4.54
C THR A 511 -25.04 10.50 3.61
N PRO A 512 -23.82 10.34 4.14
CA PRO A 512 -22.65 10.06 3.30
C PRO A 512 -22.85 8.76 2.52
N LEU A 513 -22.12 8.60 1.42
CA LEU A 513 -22.12 7.35 0.67
C LEU A 513 -21.57 6.23 1.55
N ASP A 514 -22.34 5.15 1.68
CA ASP A 514 -21.87 3.87 2.20
C ASP A 514 -22.05 2.83 1.11
N ILE A 515 -20.97 2.53 0.40
CA ILE A 515 -21.01 1.65 -0.78
C ILE A 515 -21.52 0.25 -0.43
N MET A 516 -21.33 -0.21 0.81
CA MET A 516 -21.80 -1.52 1.29
C MET A 516 -23.32 -1.58 1.44
N ASN A 517 -23.98 -0.43 1.61
CA ASN A 517 -25.43 -0.30 1.77
C ASN A 517 -26.08 0.45 0.59
N LEU A 518 -25.38 0.56 -0.55
CA LEU A 518 -25.82 1.37 -1.69
C LEU A 518 -27.13 0.88 -2.31
N ALA A 519 -27.32 -0.45 -2.40
CA ALA A 519 -28.49 -1.04 -3.06
C ALA A 519 -29.82 -0.61 -2.42
N GLU A 520 -29.80 -0.26 -1.14
CA GLU A 520 -30.97 0.21 -0.39
C GLU A 520 -31.16 1.74 -0.46
N SER A 521 -30.21 2.46 -1.06
CA SER A 521 -30.19 3.93 -1.07
C SER A 521 -30.95 4.52 -2.25
N GLU A 522 -32.02 5.27 -1.95
CA GLU A 522 -32.78 6.08 -2.92
C GLU A 522 -32.05 7.36 -3.37
N PHE A 523 -30.94 7.72 -2.71
CA PHE A 523 -30.23 8.98 -2.94
C PHE A 523 -29.26 8.91 -4.10
N SER A 524 -29.09 10.04 -4.77
CA SER A 524 -28.08 10.24 -5.81
C SER A 524 -26.77 10.74 -5.23
N TYR A 525 -25.65 10.26 -5.76
CA TYR A 525 -24.32 10.62 -5.26
C TYR A 525 -23.40 11.06 -6.39
N ARG A 526 -22.80 12.24 -6.21
CA ARG A 526 -21.95 12.89 -7.20
C ARG A 526 -20.85 13.69 -6.54
N ILE A 527 -19.77 13.88 -7.26
CA ILE A 527 -18.70 14.78 -6.86
C ILE A 527 -19.11 16.23 -7.17
N PRO A 528 -19.23 17.14 -6.17
CA PRO A 528 -19.54 18.56 -6.40
C PRO A 528 -18.46 19.24 -7.22
N ASP A 529 -18.84 20.17 -8.12
CA ASP A 529 -17.92 20.85 -9.06
C ASP A 529 -16.70 21.48 -8.37
N LYS A 530 -16.84 21.88 -7.10
CA LYS A 530 -15.75 22.33 -6.24
C LYS A 530 -15.72 21.54 -4.94
N ILE A 531 -14.58 20.94 -4.65
CA ILE A 531 -14.33 20.22 -3.43
C ILE A 531 -13.11 20.83 -2.75
N ARG A 532 -13.18 20.93 -1.43
CA ARG A 532 -12.01 21.14 -0.61
C ARG A 532 -11.67 19.83 0.10
N LEU A 533 -10.40 19.48 0.00
CA LEU A 533 -9.84 18.33 0.68
C LEU A 533 -9.21 18.76 2.01
N GLN A 534 -9.25 17.87 3.00
CA GLN A 534 -8.49 18.00 4.24
C GLN A 534 -7.00 17.76 4.00
N ASP A 535 -6.67 16.78 3.17
CA ASP A 535 -5.32 16.44 2.73
C ASP A 535 -5.32 16.04 1.23
N GLY A 536 -4.32 15.30 0.76
CA GLY A 536 -4.26 14.87 -0.64
C GLY A 536 -5.35 13.90 -1.10
N PHE A 537 -6.13 13.30 -0.20
CA PHE A 537 -7.08 12.23 -0.49
C PHE A 537 -8.44 12.39 0.20
N HIS A 538 -8.50 12.96 1.41
CA HIS A 538 -9.72 12.99 2.22
C HIS A 538 -10.58 14.23 1.97
N ALA A 539 -11.88 14.02 1.80
CA ALA A 539 -12.87 15.10 1.77
C ALA A 539 -12.89 15.87 3.10
N ASN A 540 -13.10 17.18 3.06
CA ASN A 540 -13.29 17.98 4.27
C ASN A 540 -14.74 17.84 4.80
N GLU A 541 -14.91 17.10 5.90
CA GLU A 541 -16.23 16.79 6.48
C GLU A 541 -17.01 18.02 6.98
N GLU A 542 -16.31 19.10 7.35
CA GLU A 542 -16.92 20.30 7.94
C GLU A 542 -17.49 21.26 6.88
N MET A 543 -17.25 21.00 5.60
CA MET A 543 -17.64 21.92 4.54
C MET A 543 -19.06 21.68 4.00
N ALA A 544 -19.84 22.76 3.98
CA ALA A 544 -21.03 22.84 3.16
C ALA A 544 -20.61 23.10 1.69
N TYR A 545 -20.65 22.06 0.85
CA TYR A 545 -20.38 22.20 -0.57
C TYR A 545 -21.56 22.90 -1.28
N GLU A 546 -21.23 23.76 -2.26
CA GLU A 546 -22.24 24.21 -3.21
C GLU A 546 -22.70 23.01 -4.04
N LYS A 547 -24.02 22.78 -4.10
CA LYS A 547 -24.64 21.66 -4.82
C LYS A 547 -24.71 21.91 -6.33
N ASN A 548 -23.55 22.17 -6.92
CA ASN A 548 -23.34 22.32 -8.34
C ASN A 548 -22.67 21.03 -8.86
N PHE A 549 -23.30 20.39 -9.83
CA PHE A 549 -22.82 19.16 -10.45
C PHE A 549 -22.93 19.32 -11.96
N SER A 550 -21.80 19.50 -12.63
CA SER A 550 -21.75 19.66 -14.08
C SER A 550 -21.84 18.31 -14.79
N ALA A 551 -22.47 18.33 -15.97
CA ALA A 551 -22.51 17.16 -16.84
C ALA A 551 -21.11 16.76 -17.34
N ALA A 552 -20.22 17.75 -17.55
CA ALA A 552 -18.83 17.52 -17.93
C ALA A 552 -18.04 16.75 -16.85
N ALA A 553 -18.14 17.16 -15.58
CA ALA A 553 -17.46 16.46 -14.50
C ALA A 553 -18.00 15.04 -14.31
N PHE A 554 -19.31 14.84 -14.46
CA PHE A 554 -19.92 13.53 -14.39
C PHE A 554 -19.40 12.59 -15.50
N ALA A 555 -19.32 13.07 -16.73
CA ALA A 555 -18.72 12.32 -17.84
C ALA A 555 -17.23 12.04 -17.60
N SER A 556 -16.47 13.01 -17.09
CA SER A 556 -15.03 12.82 -16.88
C SER A 556 -14.74 11.77 -15.81
N GLN A 557 -15.51 11.73 -14.73
CA GLN A 557 -15.39 10.70 -13.69
C GLN A 557 -15.63 9.28 -14.24
N ILE A 558 -16.70 9.09 -15.02
CA ILE A 558 -16.98 7.79 -15.67
C ILE A 558 -15.82 7.40 -16.59
N HIS A 559 -15.30 8.33 -17.40
CA HIS A 559 -14.15 8.09 -18.27
C HIS A 559 -12.91 7.64 -17.47
N GLY A 560 -12.53 8.39 -16.45
CA GLY A 560 -11.33 8.12 -15.65
C GLY A 560 -11.40 6.78 -14.90
N LEU A 561 -12.52 6.49 -14.26
CA LEU A 561 -12.74 5.21 -13.58
C LEU A 561 -12.75 4.04 -14.57
N SER A 562 -13.37 4.21 -15.75
CA SER A 562 -13.36 3.19 -16.82
C SER A 562 -11.95 2.91 -17.34
N ARG A 563 -11.11 3.93 -17.52
CA ARG A 563 -9.68 3.75 -17.88
C ARG A 563 -8.93 2.96 -16.80
N MET A 564 -9.22 3.24 -15.53
CA MET A 564 -8.65 2.49 -14.42
C MET A 564 -9.15 1.03 -14.37
N MET A 565 -10.41 0.77 -14.72
CA MET A 565 -10.97 -0.59 -14.81
C MET A 565 -10.22 -1.43 -15.84
N ARG A 566 -9.80 -0.85 -16.98
CA ARG A 566 -9.00 -1.58 -17.99
C ARG A 566 -7.67 -2.09 -17.44
N VAL A 567 -6.99 -1.26 -16.65
CA VAL A 567 -5.72 -1.62 -16.00
C VAL A 567 -5.95 -2.62 -14.85
N MET A 568 -7.11 -2.60 -14.21
CA MET A 568 -7.48 -3.49 -13.12
C MET A 568 -8.26 -4.74 -13.55
N ALA A 569 -8.55 -4.94 -14.84
CA ALA A 569 -9.28 -6.10 -15.34
C ALA A 569 -8.58 -7.41 -14.91
N ASP A 570 -9.16 -8.13 -13.96
CA ASP A 570 -8.54 -9.28 -13.28
C ASP A 570 -8.56 -10.58 -14.10
N TRP A 571 -9.27 -10.55 -15.24
CA TRP A 571 -9.22 -11.54 -16.31
C TRP A 571 -8.14 -11.28 -17.37
N LYS A 572 -7.45 -10.13 -17.32
CA LYS A 572 -6.36 -9.77 -18.24
C LYS A 572 -5.03 -9.67 -17.48
N ASP A 573 -3.93 -10.05 -18.12
CA ASP A 573 -2.59 -9.70 -17.64
C ASP A 573 -2.27 -8.26 -18.05
N THR A 574 -1.92 -7.42 -17.08
CA THR A 574 -1.74 -5.98 -17.24
C THR A 574 -0.50 -5.51 -16.49
N ASN A 575 -0.08 -4.27 -16.71
CA ASN A 575 1.02 -3.71 -15.94
C ASN A 575 0.71 -3.52 -14.44
N PHE A 576 -0.56 -3.59 -14.01
CA PHE A 576 -0.90 -3.68 -12.59
C PHE A 576 -0.30 -4.94 -11.94
N ASP A 577 -0.39 -6.08 -12.63
CA ASP A 577 0.15 -7.36 -12.15
C ASP A 577 1.67 -7.30 -11.99
N LYS A 578 2.32 -6.53 -12.87
CA LYS A 578 3.77 -6.33 -12.87
C LYS A 578 4.26 -5.34 -11.81
N THR A 579 3.41 -4.41 -11.39
CA THR A 579 3.73 -3.35 -10.42
C THR A 579 3.30 -3.74 -9.01
N LEU A 580 1.99 -3.79 -8.75
CA LEU A 580 1.42 -4.07 -7.42
C LEU A 580 1.06 -5.54 -7.21
N GLY A 581 0.68 -6.27 -8.27
CA GLY A 581 0.17 -7.65 -8.12
C GLY A 581 1.17 -8.64 -7.51
N LYS A 582 2.47 -8.38 -7.68
CA LYS A 582 3.57 -9.18 -7.10
C LYS A 582 3.71 -9.00 -5.59
N ILE A 583 3.27 -7.86 -5.05
CA ILE A 583 3.54 -7.46 -3.68
C ILE A 583 2.69 -8.29 -2.74
N LYS A 584 3.36 -8.97 -1.81
CA LYS A 584 2.70 -9.85 -0.83
C LYS A 584 2.47 -9.13 0.49
N ALA A 585 1.41 -9.51 1.21
CA ALA A 585 1.15 -8.99 2.55
C ALA A 585 2.34 -9.25 3.51
N GLN A 586 3.06 -10.34 3.27
CA GLN A 586 4.28 -10.69 3.99
C GLN A 586 5.36 -9.60 3.97
N GLU A 587 5.45 -8.81 2.89
CA GLU A 587 6.45 -7.75 2.75
C GLU A 587 6.27 -6.60 3.75
N LEU A 588 5.06 -6.42 4.29
CA LEU A 588 4.80 -5.45 5.37
C LEU A 588 5.47 -5.84 6.69
N THR A 589 5.61 -7.15 6.93
CA THR A 589 6.07 -7.69 8.22
C THR A 589 7.56 -7.99 8.26
N GLY A 590 8.22 -8.09 7.09
CA GLY A 590 9.67 -8.25 6.92
C GLY A 590 10.25 -9.60 7.35
N GLU A 591 9.97 -10.03 8.58
CA GLU A 591 10.60 -11.19 9.24
C GLU A 591 9.67 -12.41 9.33
N ILE A 592 8.36 -12.21 9.22
CA ILE A 592 7.37 -13.28 9.38
C ILE A 592 7.23 -14.05 8.07
N GLN A 593 7.59 -15.34 8.09
CA GLN A 593 7.43 -16.27 6.97
C GLN A 593 6.23 -17.18 7.22
N ALA A 594 5.04 -16.74 6.78
CA ALA A 594 3.79 -17.49 6.95
C ALA A 594 3.05 -17.62 5.61
N GLU A 595 2.58 -18.84 5.30
CA GLU A 595 1.84 -19.12 4.05
C GLU A 595 0.56 -18.27 3.93
N ALA A 596 -0.11 -17.99 5.06
CA ALA A 596 -1.27 -17.09 5.13
C ALA A 596 -0.96 -15.65 4.65
N LEU A 597 0.30 -15.20 4.75
CA LEU A 597 0.75 -13.88 4.30
C LEU A 597 1.22 -13.88 2.84
N ASN A 598 1.23 -15.04 2.16
CA ASN A 598 1.57 -15.17 0.74
C ASN A 598 0.42 -14.76 -0.21
N ARG A 599 -0.57 -14.04 0.31
CA ARG A 599 -1.61 -13.36 -0.48
C ARG A 599 -1.12 -12.00 -0.98
N SER A 600 -1.72 -11.51 -2.07
CA SER A 600 -1.40 -10.18 -2.59
C SER A 600 -1.82 -9.11 -1.57
N LEU A 601 -0.99 -8.10 -1.37
CA LEU A 601 -1.34 -6.92 -0.59
C LEU A 601 -2.36 -6.04 -1.33
N PHE A 602 -2.34 -6.06 -2.66
CA PHE A 602 -3.23 -5.28 -3.52
C PHE A 602 -4.04 -6.23 -4.43
N PRO A 603 -5.05 -6.94 -3.88
CA PRO A 603 -5.85 -7.90 -4.64
C PRO A 603 -6.57 -7.23 -5.81
N LYS A 604 -6.17 -7.58 -7.03
CA LYS A 604 -6.63 -6.93 -8.27
C LYS A 604 -8.14 -7.09 -8.51
N ASP A 605 -8.69 -8.25 -8.20
CA ASP A 605 -10.11 -8.58 -8.30
C ASP A 605 -10.98 -7.73 -7.35
N MET A 606 -10.50 -7.51 -6.12
CA MET A 606 -11.18 -6.65 -5.14
C MET A 606 -11.11 -5.16 -5.54
N LEU A 607 -9.96 -4.71 -6.04
CA LEU A 607 -9.79 -3.33 -6.52
C LEU A 607 -10.62 -3.07 -7.78
N PHE A 608 -10.72 -4.05 -8.70
CA PHE A 608 -11.63 -3.98 -9.83
C PHE A 608 -13.09 -3.88 -9.36
N THR A 609 -13.48 -4.68 -8.37
CA THR A 609 -14.83 -4.66 -7.79
C THR A 609 -15.17 -3.31 -7.18
N LEU A 610 -14.24 -2.72 -6.40
CA LEU A 610 -14.41 -1.39 -5.82
C LEU A 610 -14.57 -0.32 -6.92
N ASN A 611 -13.72 -0.35 -7.95
CA ASN A 611 -13.81 0.57 -9.08
C ASN A 611 -15.14 0.45 -9.85
N LEU A 612 -15.57 -0.78 -10.11
CA LEU A 612 -16.89 -1.02 -10.69
C LEU A 612 -18.01 -0.48 -9.80
N GLY A 613 -17.90 -0.64 -8.47
CA GLY A 613 -18.82 -0.08 -7.50
C GLY A 613 -18.94 1.44 -7.60
N ASP A 614 -17.82 2.15 -7.66
CA ASP A 614 -17.79 3.61 -7.79
C ASP A 614 -18.43 4.09 -9.11
N VAL A 615 -18.15 3.41 -10.22
CA VAL A 615 -18.80 3.70 -11.50
C VAL A 615 -20.29 3.36 -11.46
N ALA A 616 -20.68 2.26 -10.80
CA ALA A 616 -22.07 1.87 -10.67
C ALA A 616 -22.88 2.90 -9.88
N VAL A 617 -22.32 3.50 -8.82
CA VAL A 617 -22.95 4.63 -8.11
C VAL A 617 -23.31 5.75 -9.09
N LEU A 618 -22.33 6.15 -9.92
CA LEU A 618 -22.49 7.20 -10.93
C LEU A 618 -23.49 6.82 -12.03
N LEU A 619 -23.51 5.58 -12.49
CA LEU A 619 -24.42 5.16 -13.57
C LEU A 619 -25.85 4.92 -13.06
N GLN A 620 -26.04 4.39 -11.86
CA GLN A 620 -27.37 4.25 -11.23
C GLN A 620 -28.03 5.61 -11.00
N ASP A 621 -27.24 6.66 -10.81
CA ASP A 621 -27.69 8.05 -10.72
C ASP A 621 -28.51 8.52 -11.94
N ILE A 622 -28.38 7.85 -13.09
CA ILE A 622 -29.16 8.13 -14.30
C ILE A 622 -30.64 7.82 -14.09
N THR A 623 -30.98 6.81 -13.28
CA THR A 623 -32.37 6.37 -13.07
C THR A 623 -32.94 6.84 -11.73
N LYS A 624 -32.13 7.49 -10.88
CA LYS A 624 -32.55 8.05 -9.59
C LYS A 624 -33.19 9.43 -9.73
N LYS A 625 -33.93 9.86 -8.69
CA LYS A 625 -34.76 11.09 -8.67
C LYS A 625 -34.01 12.36 -9.10
N SER A 626 -32.76 12.50 -8.69
CA SER A 626 -31.91 13.65 -9.03
C SER A 626 -31.17 13.50 -10.37
N THR A 627 -31.64 12.62 -11.25
CA THR A 627 -31.00 12.40 -12.55
C THR A 627 -30.84 13.69 -13.37
N PRO A 628 -29.67 13.90 -14.00
CA PRO A 628 -29.42 14.97 -14.97
C PRO A 628 -29.87 14.58 -16.38
N VAL A 629 -30.30 13.32 -16.59
CA VAL A 629 -30.63 12.79 -17.90
C VAL A 629 -32.10 13.01 -18.18
N PHE A 630 -32.38 13.66 -19.30
CA PHE A 630 -33.73 13.80 -19.83
C PHE A 630 -33.90 12.95 -21.08
N LEU A 631 -35.15 12.62 -21.37
CA LEU A 631 -35.60 11.90 -22.54
C LEU A 631 -36.66 12.75 -23.26
N LEU A 632 -36.69 12.66 -24.59
CA LEU A 632 -37.74 13.21 -25.42
C LEU A 632 -38.48 12.05 -26.10
N THR A 633 -39.81 12.09 -25.98
CA THR A 633 -40.70 11.11 -26.59
C THR A 633 -41.00 11.47 -28.04
N LEU A 634 -41.65 10.56 -28.77
CA LEU A 634 -42.07 10.79 -30.16
C LEU A 634 -42.90 12.08 -30.32
N ASP A 635 -43.72 12.41 -29.32
CA ASP A 635 -44.55 13.62 -29.28
C ASP A 635 -43.82 14.86 -28.75
N LYS A 636 -42.48 14.79 -28.65
CA LYS A 636 -41.60 15.85 -28.12
C LYS A 636 -41.89 16.24 -26.67
N LYS A 637 -42.47 15.33 -25.88
CA LYS A 637 -42.63 15.54 -24.44
C LYS A 637 -41.30 15.31 -23.73
N LEU A 638 -40.94 16.23 -22.84
CA LEU A 638 -39.79 16.10 -21.96
C LEU A 638 -40.13 15.21 -20.77
N LEU A 639 -39.36 14.14 -20.57
CA LEU A 639 -39.40 13.28 -19.40
C LEU A 639 -38.01 13.25 -18.76
N TRP A 640 -37.95 13.14 -17.44
CA TRP A 640 -36.69 12.81 -16.77
C TRP A 640 -36.50 11.29 -16.74
N ALA A 641 -35.26 10.81 -16.80
CA ALA A 641 -34.98 9.37 -16.91
C ALA A 641 -35.57 8.54 -15.75
N ASP A 642 -35.65 9.11 -14.54
CA ASP A 642 -36.28 8.50 -13.36
C ASP A 642 -37.79 8.29 -13.51
N GLN A 643 -38.42 9.01 -14.42
CA GLN A 643 -39.85 8.92 -14.69
C GLN A 643 -40.18 7.89 -15.78
N TYR A 644 -39.16 7.40 -16.51
CA TYR A 644 -39.36 6.63 -17.73
C TYR A 644 -40.02 5.26 -17.47
N ALA A 645 -39.63 4.57 -16.40
CA ALA A 645 -40.18 3.25 -16.07
C ALA A 645 -41.69 3.26 -15.75
N THR A 646 -42.26 4.45 -15.46
CA THR A 646 -43.67 4.63 -15.09
C THR A 646 -44.56 5.16 -16.22
N THR A 647 -43.99 5.43 -17.39
CA THR A 647 -44.73 5.93 -18.55
C THR A 647 -44.94 4.86 -19.62
N THR A 648 -46.01 5.02 -20.41
CA THR A 648 -46.24 4.23 -21.63
C THR A 648 -45.64 4.88 -22.88
N GLU A 649 -45.05 6.06 -22.75
CA GLU A 649 -44.45 6.79 -23.87
C GLU A 649 -43.10 6.21 -24.28
N THR A 650 -42.85 6.12 -25.59
CA THR A 650 -41.55 5.69 -26.13
C THR A 650 -40.60 6.88 -26.22
N ALA A 651 -39.50 6.83 -25.48
CA ALA A 651 -38.40 7.79 -25.63
C ALA A 651 -37.55 7.44 -26.87
N VAL A 652 -37.24 8.45 -27.69
CA VAL A 652 -36.44 8.27 -28.92
C VAL A 652 -35.17 9.10 -28.94
N MET A 653 -35.09 10.11 -28.08
CA MET A 653 -33.94 10.99 -27.92
C MET A 653 -33.70 11.25 -26.44
N GLY A 654 -32.49 11.64 -26.09
CA GLY A 654 -32.15 12.03 -24.73
C GLY A 654 -30.97 12.99 -24.69
N GLY A 655 -30.73 13.56 -23.53
CA GLY A 655 -29.59 14.41 -23.31
C GLY A 655 -29.29 14.55 -21.82
N ILE A 656 -28.26 15.32 -21.52
CA ILE A 656 -27.78 15.56 -20.16
C ILE A 656 -27.68 17.05 -19.87
N VAL A 657 -28.00 17.45 -18.64
CA VAL A 657 -27.91 18.84 -18.18
C VAL A 657 -27.09 18.96 -16.89
N ASP A 658 -26.58 20.15 -16.62
CA ASP A 658 -26.00 20.50 -15.32
C ASP A 658 -27.07 20.49 -14.23
N ILE A 659 -26.68 20.22 -12.98
CA ILE A 659 -27.47 20.51 -11.79
C ILE A 659 -26.83 21.71 -11.10
N LYS A 660 -27.55 22.83 -10.98
CA LYS A 660 -27.06 24.06 -10.35
C LYS A 660 -27.89 24.37 -9.11
N ALA A 661 -27.23 24.53 -7.97
CA ALA A 661 -27.88 24.71 -6.67
C ALA A 661 -29.01 23.69 -6.42
N GLY A 662 -28.75 22.41 -6.75
CA GLY A 662 -29.72 21.31 -6.61
C GLY A 662 -30.88 21.32 -7.61
N ARG A 663 -30.87 22.17 -8.64
CA ARG A 663 -31.90 22.23 -9.69
C ARG A 663 -31.35 21.86 -11.05
N LYS A 664 -32.11 21.07 -11.80
CA LYS A 664 -31.78 20.66 -13.17
C LYS A 664 -31.77 21.90 -14.08
N SER A 665 -30.68 22.09 -14.82
CA SER A 665 -30.54 23.19 -15.77
C SER A 665 -31.50 23.02 -16.95
N ASN A 666 -31.89 24.14 -17.54
CA ASN A 666 -32.70 24.17 -18.75
C ASN A 666 -31.87 24.19 -20.04
N ALA A 667 -30.54 24.29 -19.93
CA ALA A 667 -29.63 24.33 -21.07
C ALA A 667 -28.84 23.03 -21.17
N VAL A 668 -28.89 22.43 -22.36
CA VAL A 668 -28.05 21.32 -22.79
C VAL A 668 -26.83 21.90 -23.50
N LYS A 669 -25.63 21.47 -23.13
CA LYS A 669 -24.39 21.84 -23.82
C LYS A 669 -23.96 20.72 -24.76
N THR A 670 -23.63 21.07 -25.99
CA THR A 670 -23.16 20.09 -26.99
C THR A 670 -21.86 19.41 -26.56
N ARG A 671 -20.91 20.16 -25.98
CA ARG A 671 -19.67 19.61 -25.40
C ARG A 671 -19.95 18.52 -24.37
N ASP A 672 -20.81 18.81 -23.39
CA ASP A 672 -21.05 17.94 -22.25
C ASP A 672 -21.73 16.62 -22.69
N MET A 673 -22.66 16.70 -23.63
CA MET A 673 -23.31 15.51 -24.20
C MET A 673 -22.37 14.65 -25.04
N ALA A 674 -21.51 15.27 -25.87
CA ALA A 674 -20.50 14.53 -26.62
C ALA A 674 -19.52 13.81 -25.67
N LYS A 675 -19.05 14.49 -24.62
CA LYS A 675 -18.21 13.88 -23.57
C LYS A 675 -18.93 12.75 -22.84
N PHE A 676 -20.23 12.88 -22.57
CA PHE A 676 -21.00 11.83 -21.89
C PHE A 676 -21.15 10.56 -22.75
N ILE A 677 -21.41 10.69 -24.05
CA ILE A 677 -21.41 9.55 -24.98
C ILE A 677 -20.05 8.85 -25.01
N LEU A 678 -18.96 9.63 -25.10
CA LEU A 678 -17.60 9.08 -25.09
C LEU A 678 -17.30 8.33 -23.79
N ALA A 679 -17.72 8.87 -22.64
CA ALA A 679 -17.53 8.23 -21.34
C ALA A 679 -18.32 6.91 -21.21
N ILE A 680 -19.56 6.86 -21.69
CA ILE A 680 -20.36 5.61 -21.71
C ILE A 680 -19.71 4.58 -22.63
N ALA A 681 -19.20 5.00 -23.80
CA ALA A 681 -18.49 4.11 -24.71
C ALA A 681 -17.22 3.53 -24.05
N GLU A 682 -16.41 4.35 -23.38
CA GLU A 682 -15.22 3.88 -22.65
C GLU A 682 -15.60 2.87 -21.55
N PHE A 683 -16.69 3.08 -20.82
CA PHE A 683 -17.18 2.11 -19.82
C PHE A 683 -17.57 0.77 -20.46
N LEU A 684 -18.28 0.81 -21.58
CA LEU A 684 -18.72 -0.40 -22.30
C LEU A 684 -17.53 -1.21 -22.85
N GLU A 685 -16.47 -0.53 -23.29
CA GLU A 685 -15.19 -1.13 -23.69
C GLU A 685 -14.40 -1.67 -22.49
N ALA A 686 -14.33 -0.92 -21.39
CA ALA A 686 -13.62 -1.31 -20.18
C ALA A 686 -14.20 -2.56 -19.52
N THR A 687 -15.51 -2.77 -19.68
CA THR A 687 -16.25 -3.95 -19.18
C THR A 687 -16.33 -5.09 -20.19
N GLU A 688 -15.63 -5.02 -21.32
CA GLU A 688 -15.57 -6.13 -22.26
C GLU A 688 -14.79 -7.33 -21.68
N GLY A 689 -15.45 -8.48 -21.63
CA GLY A 689 -14.92 -9.72 -21.06
C GLY A 689 -15.14 -9.87 -19.56
N VAL A 690 -15.91 -8.98 -18.92
CA VAL A 690 -16.14 -8.96 -17.46
C VAL A 690 -16.78 -10.24 -16.93
N GLU A 691 -17.48 -11.02 -17.77
CA GLU A 691 -17.99 -12.35 -17.43
C GLU A 691 -16.90 -13.33 -16.96
N ASN A 692 -15.63 -13.03 -17.28
CA ASN A 692 -14.47 -13.81 -16.88
C ASN A 692 -13.80 -13.31 -15.58
N THR A 693 -14.34 -12.27 -14.91
CA THR A 693 -13.80 -11.74 -13.65
C THR A 693 -13.65 -12.82 -12.59
N LYS A 694 -12.60 -12.79 -11.78
CA LYS A 694 -12.36 -13.74 -10.68
C LYS A 694 -12.92 -13.27 -9.34
N SER A 695 -13.46 -12.04 -9.28
CA SER A 695 -14.08 -11.50 -8.08
C SER A 695 -15.20 -12.39 -7.56
N SER A 696 -15.05 -12.88 -6.33
CA SER A 696 -16.09 -13.65 -5.64
C SER A 696 -17.30 -12.78 -5.31
N ILE A 697 -17.08 -11.52 -4.94
CA ILE A 697 -18.14 -10.56 -4.57
C ILE A 697 -19.08 -10.32 -5.75
N LEU A 698 -18.54 -10.12 -6.95
CA LEU A 698 -19.38 -9.86 -8.14
C LEU A 698 -20.17 -11.08 -8.59
N ARG A 699 -19.67 -12.29 -8.30
CA ARG A 699 -20.29 -13.56 -8.64
C ARG A 699 -21.26 -14.08 -7.58
N GLU A 700 -21.23 -13.49 -6.39
CA GLU A 700 -22.12 -13.86 -5.29
C GLU A 700 -23.58 -13.59 -5.68
N LYS A 701 -24.44 -14.58 -5.43
CA LYS A 701 -25.87 -14.50 -5.75
C LYS A 701 -26.66 -14.06 -4.54
N ASN A 702 -27.55 -13.11 -4.75
CA ASN A 702 -28.51 -12.67 -3.73
C ASN A 702 -29.62 -13.72 -3.52
N ALA A 703 -30.58 -13.42 -2.63
CA ALA A 703 -31.72 -14.28 -2.33
C ALA A 703 -32.61 -14.58 -3.56
N GLU A 704 -32.55 -13.74 -4.60
CA GLU A 704 -33.30 -13.89 -5.84
C GLU A 704 -32.53 -14.70 -6.91
N GLY A 705 -31.29 -15.12 -6.59
CA GLY A 705 -30.44 -15.91 -7.49
C GLY A 705 -29.70 -15.08 -8.55
N LEU A 706 -29.74 -13.75 -8.46
CA LEU A 706 -29.04 -12.80 -9.32
C LEU A 706 -27.74 -12.33 -8.66
N SER A 707 -26.69 -12.18 -9.44
CA SER A 707 -25.42 -11.60 -8.99
C SER A 707 -25.28 -10.14 -9.43
N ALA A 708 -24.34 -9.42 -8.81
CA ALA A 708 -23.98 -8.06 -9.25
C ALA A 708 -23.42 -8.08 -10.69
N LEU A 709 -22.73 -9.15 -11.07
CA LEU A 709 -22.26 -9.38 -12.44
C LEU A 709 -23.43 -9.50 -13.43
N ASP A 710 -24.49 -10.25 -13.10
CA ASP A 710 -25.67 -10.37 -13.96
C ASP A 710 -26.33 -8.99 -14.18
N THR A 711 -26.46 -8.21 -13.11
CA THR A 711 -27.00 -6.84 -13.15
C THR A 711 -26.15 -5.92 -14.03
N LEU A 712 -24.81 -6.03 -13.96
CA LEU A 712 -23.92 -5.28 -14.83
C LEU A 712 -24.11 -5.65 -16.29
N LEU A 713 -24.19 -6.96 -16.61
CA LEU A 713 -24.36 -7.42 -17.99
C LEU A 713 -25.66 -6.92 -18.61
N ASP A 714 -26.75 -6.90 -17.84
CA ASP A 714 -28.03 -6.31 -18.27
C ASP A 714 -27.92 -4.78 -18.42
N GLY A 715 -27.31 -4.10 -17.45
CA GLY A 715 -27.10 -2.66 -17.48
C GLY A 715 -26.28 -2.18 -18.69
N ARG A 716 -25.35 -2.99 -19.20
CA ARG A 716 -24.62 -2.68 -20.45
C ARG A 716 -25.55 -2.54 -21.65
N ARG A 717 -26.64 -3.32 -21.71
CA ARG A 717 -27.63 -3.20 -22.79
C ARG A 717 -28.39 -1.88 -22.68
N ASP A 718 -28.77 -1.47 -21.48
CA ASP A 718 -29.47 -0.21 -21.23
C ASP A 718 -28.59 1.00 -21.56
N LEU A 719 -27.29 0.93 -21.26
CA LEU A 719 -26.35 1.98 -21.63
C LEU A 719 -26.16 2.10 -23.16
N LYS A 720 -26.23 0.99 -23.91
CA LYS A 720 -26.25 1.04 -25.38
C LYS A 720 -27.51 1.74 -25.89
N LEU A 721 -28.68 1.46 -25.30
CA LEU A 721 -29.93 2.14 -25.65
C LEU A 721 -29.90 3.62 -25.28
N LEU A 722 -29.32 3.98 -24.13
CA LEU A 722 -29.10 5.37 -23.77
C LEU A 722 -28.18 6.07 -24.78
N THR A 723 -27.12 5.39 -25.22
CA THR A 723 -26.21 5.90 -26.26
C THR A 723 -26.96 6.19 -27.57
N VAL A 724 -27.87 5.31 -27.98
CA VAL A 724 -28.78 5.55 -29.13
C VAL A 724 -29.61 6.82 -28.92
N ALA A 725 -30.23 6.99 -27.75
CA ALA A 725 -31.04 8.16 -27.46
C ALA A 725 -30.23 9.47 -27.49
N LEU A 726 -29.04 9.48 -26.88
CA LEU A 726 -28.12 10.62 -26.87
C LEU A 726 -27.62 10.95 -28.28
N ALA A 727 -27.21 9.93 -29.05
CA ALA A 727 -26.74 10.09 -30.42
C ALA A 727 -27.86 10.59 -31.35
N ASN A 728 -29.10 10.14 -31.15
CA ASN A 728 -30.26 10.65 -31.90
C ASN A 728 -30.49 12.15 -31.62
N PHE A 729 -30.33 12.60 -30.38
CA PHE A 729 -30.47 14.01 -30.04
C PHE A 729 -29.36 14.87 -30.68
N LEU A 730 -28.09 14.43 -30.61
CA LEU A 730 -26.97 15.08 -31.31
C LEU A 730 -27.21 15.18 -32.83
N SER A 731 -27.53 14.05 -33.46
CA SER A 731 -27.60 13.94 -34.92
C SER A 731 -28.86 14.54 -35.53
N ASN A 732 -29.99 14.59 -34.81
CA ASN A 732 -31.26 15.04 -35.40
C ASN A 732 -31.80 16.32 -34.76
N GLN A 733 -31.71 16.46 -33.43
CA GLN A 733 -32.37 17.58 -32.73
C GLN A 733 -31.47 18.82 -32.62
N LEU A 734 -30.16 18.61 -32.46
CA LEU A 734 -29.18 19.70 -32.39
C LEU A 734 -28.65 20.14 -33.75
N MET A 735 -28.55 19.23 -34.71
CA MET A 735 -27.95 19.54 -36.00
C MET A 735 -28.81 20.57 -36.77
N ASN A 736 -28.18 21.68 -37.17
CA ASN A 736 -28.85 22.72 -37.96
C ASN A 736 -28.77 22.43 -39.47
N GLU A 737 -29.40 23.30 -40.27
CA GLU A 737 -29.43 23.18 -41.74
C GLU A 737 -28.05 23.24 -42.42
N LYS A 738 -27.01 23.71 -41.72
CA LYS A 738 -25.62 23.74 -42.19
C LYS A 738 -24.84 22.48 -41.80
N SER A 739 -25.50 21.47 -41.26
CA SER A 739 -24.89 20.28 -40.67
C SER A 739 -23.90 20.62 -39.55
N LEU A 740 -24.21 21.66 -38.75
CA LEU A 740 -23.39 22.07 -37.60
C LEU A 740 -24.24 22.06 -36.33
N LEU A 741 -23.60 21.80 -35.20
CA LEU A 741 -24.24 21.76 -33.90
C LEU A 741 -24.05 23.10 -33.17
N PRO A 742 -25.13 23.74 -32.70
CA PRO A 742 -25.05 24.90 -31.82
C PRO A 742 -24.51 24.49 -30.46
N SER A 743 -23.85 25.40 -29.74
CA SER A 743 -23.28 25.10 -28.42
C SER A 743 -24.34 24.82 -27.35
N TYR A 744 -25.52 25.41 -27.48
CA TYR A 744 -26.60 25.34 -26.50
C TYR A 744 -27.96 25.00 -27.12
N TYR A 745 -28.72 24.18 -26.39
CA TYR A 745 -30.12 23.91 -26.65
C TYR A 745 -30.96 24.08 -25.39
N TYR A 746 -32.09 24.79 -25.50
CA TYR A 746 -32.93 25.14 -24.36
C TYR A 746 -34.18 24.27 -24.28
N LEU A 747 -34.33 23.52 -23.19
CA LEU A 747 -35.41 22.53 -23.02
C LEU A 747 -36.81 23.16 -22.93
N ASN A 748 -36.95 24.30 -22.26
CA ASN A 748 -38.23 25.01 -22.12
C ASN A 748 -38.83 25.49 -23.43
N LYS A 749 -38.00 25.74 -24.44
CA LYS A 749 -38.42 26.18 -25.77
C LYS A 749 -38.25 25.10 -26.84
N LEU A 750 -37.63 23.97 -26.48
CA LEU A 750 -37.25 22.89 -27.39
C LEU A 750 -36.60 23.41 -28.68
N GLN A 751 -35.64 24.32 -28.54
CA GLN A 751 -34.92 24.91 -29.67
C GLN A 751 -33.49 25.32 -29.29
N PRO A 752 -32.58 25.45 -30.29
CA PRO A 752 -31.28 26.10 -30.13
C PRO A 752 -31.38 27.56 -29.65
N SER A 753 -30.26 28.14 -29.23
CA SER A 753 -30.21 29.58 -28.96
C SER A 753 -30.57 30.40 -30.22
N ASN A 754 -31.20 31.56 -30.04
CA ASN A 754 -31.61 32.44 -31.15
C ASN A 754 -30.42 32.96 -31.98
N ASN A 755 -29.22 33.00 -31.39
CA ASN A 755 -27.96 33.24 -32.07
C ASN A 755 -27.03 32.05 -31.76
N PRO A 756 -27.10 30.96 -32.55
CA PRO A 756 -26.38 29.74 -32.25
C PRO A 756 -24.88 29.95 -32.42
N GLU A 757 -24.18 30.05 -31.29
CA GLU A 757 -22.72 29.89 -31.25
C GLU A 757 -22.38 28.49 -31.80
N VAL A 758 -21.39 28.42 -32.68
CA VAL A 758 -20.91 27.17 -33.26
C VAL A 758 -19.42 27.11 -33.03
N ASN A 759 -18.99 26.18 -32.17
CA ASN A 759 -17.59 25.97 -31.84
C ASN A 759 -17.00 24.78 -32.58
N ALA A 760 -15.84 24.95 -33.21
CA ALA A 760 -15.18 23.91 -33.99
C ALA A 760 -14.73 22.71 -33.11
N GLU A 761 -14.32 22.96 -31.87
CA GLU A 761 -14.00 21.91 -30.90
C GLU A 761 -15.23 21.04 -30.57
N GLU A 762 -16.40 21.66 -30.36
CA GLU A 762 -17.64 20.93 -30.06
C GLU A 762 -18.08 20.06 -31.25
N GLN A 763 -17.85 20.53 -32.48
CA GLN A 763 -18.07 19.71 -33.68
C GLN A 763 -17.15 18.50 -33.68
N ALA A 764 -15.86 18.69 -33.37
CA ALA A 764 -14.88 17.63 -33.30
C ALA A 764 -15.21 16.58 -32.24
N LEU A 765 -15.59 17.02 -31.03
CA LEU A 765 -16.06 16.11 -29.98
C LEU A 765 -17.33 15.36 -30.40
N SER A 766 -18.26 16.03 -31.07
CA SER A 766 -19.49 15.41 -31.59
C SER A 766 -19.21 14.37 -32.68
N ILE A 767 -18.26 14.62 -33.58
CA ILE A 767 -17.78 13.64 -34.57
C ILE A 767 -17.26 12.39 -33.86
N ARG A 768 -16.37 12.56 -32.86
CA ARG A 768 -15.84 11.42 -32.08
C ARG A 768 -16.95 10.66 -31.37
N ALA A 769 -17.86 11.37 -30.71
CA ALA A 769 -18.98 10.79 -29.99
C ALA A 769 -19.91 9.98 -30.91
N LEU A 770 -20.25 10.51 -32.09
CA LEU A 770 -21.12 9.82 -33.06
C LEU A 770 -20.43 8.61 -33.71
N LEU A 771 -19.14 8.68 -33.97
CA LEU A 771 -18.38 7.52 -34.45
C LEU A 771 -18.30 6.42 -33.37
N LYS A 772 -18.07 6.79 -32.10
CA LYS A 772 -18.13 5.84 -30.99
C LYS A 772 -19.52 5.28 -30.75
N ALA A 773 -20.57 6.09 -30.89
CA ALA A 773 -21.94 5.61 -30.86
C ALA A 773 -22.20 4.60 -31.99
N ALA A 774 -21.71 4.86 -33.21
CA ALA A 774 -21.82 3.91 -34.33
C ALA A 774 -21.12 2.58 -34.03
N GLU A 775 -19.93 2.61 -33.43
CA GLU A 775 -19.17 1.42 -33.04
C GLU A 775 -19.90 0.60 -31.97
N VAL A 776 -20.37 1.25 -30.90
CA VAL A 776 -21.01 0.59 -29.75
C VAL A 776 -22.40 0.01 -30.07
N THR A 777 -23.15 0.71 -30.93
CA THR A 777 -24.55 0.39 -31.25
C THR A 777 -24.73 -0.31 -32.60
N GLU A 778 -23.66 -0.37 -33.42
CA GLU A 778 -23.66 -0.91 -34.78
C GLU A 778 -24.60 -0.17 -35.76
N LEU A 779 -25.00 1.07 -35.43
CA LEU A 779 -25.87 1.91 -36.26
C LEU A 779 -25.06 2.86 -37.15
N GLU A 780 -24.97 2.53 -38.44
CA GLU A 780 -24.24 3.32 -39.46
C GLU A 780 -24.76 4.76 -39.64
N THR A 781 -26.00 5.05 -39.26
CA THR A 781 -26.58 6.40 -39.34
C THR A 781 -25.80 7.44 -38.53
N TYR A 782 -25.20 7.06 -37.41
CA TYR A 782 -24.38 7.97 -36.61
C TYR A 782 -23.05 8.29 -37.29
N LYS A 783 -22.48 7.31 -37.98
CA LYS A 783 -21.31 7.54 -38.83
C LYS A 783 -21.63 8.48 -39.99
N TRP A 784 -22.81 8.37 -40.62
CA TRP A 784 -23.24 9.35 -41.63
C TRP A 784 -23.36 10.75 -41.05
N SER A 785 -23.94 10.88 -39.86
CA SER A 785 -24.08 12.17 -39.16
C SER A 785 -22.70 12.78 -38.84
N ALA A 786 -21.73 11.97 -38.39
CA ALA A 786 -20.36 12.42 -38.17
C ALA A 786 -19.70 12.95 -39.46
N LEU A 787 -19.94 12.29 -40.59
CA LEU A 787 -19.45 12.74 -41.90
C LEU A 787 -20.12 14.05 -42.34
N GLU A 788 -21.42 14.21 -42.12
CA GLU A 788 -22.15 15.46 -42.39
C GLU A 788 -21.58 16.63 -41.59
N ILE A 789 -21.27 16.43 -40.30
CA ILE A 789 -20.62 17.45 -39.47
C ILE A 789 -19.23 17.80 -40.03
N TYR A 790 -18.42 16.80 -40.38
CA TYR A 790 -17.12 17.04 -41.00
C TYR A 790 -17.23 17.86 -42.30
N TYR A 791 -18.21 17.57 -43.15
CA TYR A 791 -18.46 18.35 -44.37
C TYR A 791 -18.98 19.76 -44.06
N GLY A 792 -19.85 19.92 -43.06
CA GLY A 792 -20.28 21.23 -42.54
C GLY A 792 -19.10 22.08 -42.06
N MET A 793 -18.18 21.48 -41.28
CA MET A 793 -16.95 22.13 -40.82
C MET A 793 -16.10 22.61 -42.00
N ASN A 794 -15.89 21.78 -43.02
CA ASN A 794 -15.11 22.17 -44.21
C ASN A 794 -15.73 23.33 -44.99
N ARG A 795 -17.07 23.40 -45.08
CA ARG A 795 -17.77 24.44 -45.84
C ARG A 795 -17.84 25.77 -45.11
N HIS A 796 -17.98 25.73 -43.78
CA HIS A 796 -18.37 26.90 -43.00
C HIS A 796 -17.34 27.35 -41.97
N LEU A 797 -16.51 26.42 -41.47
CA LEU A 797 -15.54 26.69 -40.41
C LEU A 797 -14.08 26.63 -40.88
N TYR A 798 -13.80 26.11 -42.07
CA TYR A 798 -12.45 26.14 -42.62
C TYR A 798 -12.05 27.56 -43.03
N ASN A 799 -10.86 28.00 -42.60
CA ASN A 799 -10.33 29.31 -42.94
C ASN A 799 -9.03 29.21 -43.75
N ASP A 800 -9.05 29.71 -44.99
CA ASP A 800 -7.89 29.68 -45.89
C ASP A 800 -6.65 30.40 -45.31
N LYS A 801 -6.85 31.49 -44.53
CA LYS A 801 -5.73 32.27 -43.96
C LYS A 801 -5.05 31.53 -42.82
N GLU A 802 -5.85 30.97 -41.91
CA GLU A 802 -5.36 30.13 -40.81
C GLU A 802 -4.87 28.77 -41.33
N GLY A 803 -5.34 28.32 -42.50
CA GLY A 803 -5.09 26.97 -43.04
C GLY A 803 -5.54 25.87 -42.09
N PHE A 804 -6.54 26.17 -41.27
CA PHE A 804 -7.17 25.30 -40.30
C PHE A 804 -8.59 25.80 -40.01
N TYR A 805 -9.31 25.10 -39.14
CA TYR A 805 -10.65 25.50 -38.72
C TYR A 805 -10.62 26.73 -37.80
N ILE A 806 -11.74 27.44 -37.71
CA ILE A 806 -12.02 28.55 -36.80
C ILE A 806 -13.41 28.38 -36.17
N HIS A 807 -13.70 29.09 -35.10
CA HIS A 807 -15.05 29.15 -34.53
C HIS A 807 -16.01 29.89 -35.48
N GLY A 808 -17.32 29.69 -35.30
CA GLY A 808 -18.36 30.32 -36.12
C GLY A 808 -18.41 31.84 -35.99
N ASP A 809 -17.86 32.40 -34.90
CA ASP A 809 -17.69 33.84 -34.68
C ASP A 809 -16.43 34.43 -35.35
N GLY A 810 -15.59 33.59 -35.97
CA GLY A 810 -14.36 33.98 -36.63
C GLY A 810 -13.09 33.85 -35.78
N THR A 811 -13.21 33.52 -34.49
CA THR A 811 -12.06 33.39 -33.59
C THR A 811 -11.25 32.12 -33.87
N LYS A 812 -9.95 32.17 -33.56
CA LYS A 812 -9.04 31.03 -33.78
C LYS A 812 -9.11 30.06 -32.62
N LEU A 813 -8.95 28.77 -32.92
CA LEU A 813 -8.78 27.75 -31.89
C LEU A 813 -7.46 27.97 -31.16
N ASP A 814 -7.50 27.83 -29.84
CA ASP A 814 -6.29 27.72 -29.02
C ASP A 814 -5.60 26.37 -29.23
N PHE A 815 -4.46 26.16 -28.54
CA PHE A 815 -3.70 24.93 -28.71
C PHE A 815 -4.48 23.67 -28.25
N PRO A 816 -5.06 23.61 -27.03
CA PRO A 816 -5.87 22.46 -26.61
C PRO A 816 -6.99 22.12 -27.59
N GLN A 817 -7.75 23.12 -28.06
CA GLN A 817 -8.83 22.92 -29.01
C GLN A 817 -8.34 22.36 -30.35
N LYS A 818 -7.17 22.81 -30.84
CA LYS A 818 -6.58 22.28 -32.08
C LYS A 818 -6.26 20.79 -31.98
N VAL A 819 -5.73 20.33 -30.85
CA VAL A 819 -5.42 18.90 -30.65
C VAL A 819 -6.70 18.06 -30.66
N ASN A 820 -7.76 18.52 -29.98
CA ASN A 820 -9.09 17.90 -30.03
C ASN A 820 -9.64 17.79 -31.46
N VAL A 821 -9.52 18.86 -32.26
CA VAL A 821 -9.92 18.84 -33.67
C VAL A 821 -9.08 17.86 -34.48
N ILE A 822 -7.75 17.88 -34.36
CA ILE A 822 -6.86 16.97 -35.10
C ILE A 822 -7.19 15.51 -34.82
N LEU A 823 -7.43 15.16 -33.55
CA LEU A 823 -7.79 13.78 -33.19
C LEU A 823 -9.14 13.37 -33.83
N ALA A 824 -10.16 14.23 -33.78
CA ALA A 824 -11.44 13.95 -34.42
C ALA A 824 -11.32 13.76 -35.94
N LEU A 825 -10.49 14.58 -36.58
CA LEU A 825 -10.20 14.46 -38.00
C LEU A 825 -9.49 13.14 -38.35
N GLU A 826 -8.49 12.74 -37.57
CA GLU A 826 -7.83 11.44 -37.77
C GLU A 826 -8.80 10.27 -37.52
N THR A 827 -9.71 10.41 -36.54
CA THR A 827 -10.74 9.40 -36.24
C THR A 827 -11.74 9.23 -37.39
N VAL A 828 -12.16 10.32 -38.04
CA VAL A 828 -13.11 10.24 -39.18
C VAL A 828 -12.42 9.82 -40.48
N ARG A 829 -11.10 9.99 -40.60
CA ARG A 829 -10.30 9.72 -41.80
C ARG A 829 -10.57 8.37 -42.47
N PRO A 830 -10.66 7.22 -41.74
CA PRO A 830 -10.90 5.91 -42.36
C PRO A 830 -12.25 5.80 -43.07
N HIS A 831 -13.20 6.65 -42.71
CA HIS A 831 -14.57 6.64 -43.23
C HIS A 831 -14.77 7.59 -44.42
N LEU A 832 -13.76 8.39 -44.76
CA LEU A 832 -13.81 9.36 -45.85
C LEU A 832 -13.51 8.73 -47.21
N ASN A 833 -14.15 9.26 -48.26
CA ASN A 833 -13.77 8.92 -49.64
C ASN A 833 -12.35 9.40 -49.97
N LYS A 834 -11.76 8.90 -51.07
CA LYS A 834 -10.36 9.16 -51.42
C LYS A 834 -10.03 10.66 -51.54
N GLU A 835 -10.92 11.44 -52.15
CA GLU A 835 -10.72 12.88 -52.38
C GLU A 835 -10.75 13.66 -51.06
N SER A 836 -11.76 13.39 -50.22
CA SER A 836 -11.88 14.00 -48.89
C SER A 836 -10.70 13.62 -47.99
N ARG A 837 -10.19 12.39 -48.08
CA ARG A 837 -8.97 11.98 -47.36
C ARG A 837 -7.74 12.77 -47.79
N GLN A 838 -7.53 12.95 -49.10
CA GLN A 838 -6.40 13.75 -49.60
C GLN A 838 -6.48 15.21 -49.16
N GLN A 839 -7.68 15.79 -49.15
CA GLN A 839 -7.90 17.13 -48.62
C GLN A 839 -7.64 17.19 -47.12
N LEU A 840 -8.18 16.23 -46.37
CA LEU A 840 -7.96 16.16 -44.94
C LEU A 840 -6.45 16.10 -44.62
N ASP A 841 -5.72 15.23 -45.32
CA ASP A 841 -4.28 15.07 -45.15
C ASP A 841 -3.54 16.41 -45.39
N LYS A 842 -3.98 17.24 -46.35
CA LYS A 842 -3.43 18.60 -46.54
C LYS A 842 -3.74 19.56 -45.39
N ILE A 843 -4.89 19.42 -44.74
CA ILE A 843 -5.29 20.25 -43.59
C ILE A 843 -4.53 19.84 -42.34
N GLN A 844 -4.51 18.54 -42.00
CA GLN A 844 -4.05 18.08 -40.68
C GLN A 844 -2.55 17.75 -40.62
N LEU A 845 -1.93 17.21 -41.69
CA LEU A 845 -0.53 16.75 -41.62
C LEU A 845 0.47 17.84 -41.24
N PRO A 846 0.35 19.11 -41.71
CA PRO A 846 1.25 20.17 -41.25
C PRO A 846 1.20 20.36 -39.73
N TRP A 847 0.01 20.32 -39.12
CA TRP A 847 -0.16 20.47 -37.68
C TRP A 847 0.34 19.24 -36.91
N ILE A 848 0.10 18.03 -37.43
CA ILE A 848 0.65 16.78 -36.85
C ILE A 848 2.18 16.84 -36.82
N ARG A 849 2.83 17.28 -37.91
CA ARG A 849 4.28 17.50 -37.95
C ARG A 849 4.75 18.53 -36.93
N SER A 850 3.98 19.60 -36.75
CA SER A 850 4.29 20.59 -35.72
C SER A 850 4.21 19.99 -34.32
N LEU A 851 3.20 19.18 -34.01
CA LEU A 851 3.06 18.48 -32.72
C LEU A 851 4.23 17.54 -32.46
N GLN A 852 4.66 16.76 -33.47
CA GLN A 852 5.84 15.90 -33.39
C GLN A 852 7.11 16.69 -33.03
N SER A 853 7.22 17.93 -33.51
CA SER A 853 8.39 18.78 -33.30
C SER A 853 8.38 19.63 -32.02
N LEU A 854 7.34 19.50 -31.17
CA LEU A 854 7.35 20.12 -29.84
C LEU A 854 8.49 19.54 -29.00
N LYS A 855 9.23 20.41 -28.30
CA LYS A 855 10.34 19.97 -27.46
C LYS A 855 9.86 19.49 -26.10
#